data_AF-A0A1L4BU09-F1
#
_entry.id   AF-A0A1L4BU09-F1
#
_cell.length_a   1.000
_cell.length_b   1.000
_cell.length_c   1.000
_cell.angle_alpha   90.00
_cell.angle_beta   90.00
_cell.angle_gamma   90.00
#
_symmetry.space_group_name_H-M   'P 1'
#
loop_
_entity.id
_entity.type
_entity.pdbx_description
1 polymer ?
#
loop_
_entity_poly.entity_id
_entity_poly.type
_entity_poly.pdbx_seq_one_letter_code
_entity_poly.pdbx_strand_id
1 'polypeptide(L)'
;MKTVVFVYNDSLKSYKKNFLLKIERDLKGYQYNTLIIDNMSEVVEILEENSRICCIVLDRASFNVEAFHNIAHLNTKLPIFVASDYNQSIKLNLRDFNLNINFLQYDALAGEDSDFIHKTITNYFNDILPPLTYELFKYSRDFNSSFCTPGHQGGYGFQRSPVGALFYDFYGENIFKTDLSISMKELGSLLDHSEAHKDAEEYISKVFKSERSLIVTNGTSTANKIVGMYSVADGDTILVDRNCHKSITHLMMMVDVNPIYLKPTRNAYGIIGGIPKSEFQRETIQEKIDNSNIADKWPEYAVVTNSTYDGILYNTDTIHNELDVKKLHFDSAWIPYAIFHPIYKHKTAMQINPKPEHIIFETQSTHKLLAAFSQSSMLHIKGDYNEEVLNEAYMMHTSTSPFYPIVSSTEMAAAMMEGEQGYNLIDKTINLAIDFRQELVKLKSEANGWFFDVWQPDNISNKEAWLLRNAEKWHGFKNVDGDFLSLDPIKITILTPGIKDNDVQDWGVPADVVAKFLDEHDIVVEKSGPYSLLFIFSLGTTKAKSVRLISVLNKFKQMYDENTLIEKMLPTLYAEDPKFYDGKRIQEISEQLHQYMKDANLPNLMYHAFNVLPEQKLNPHRAFQKLLKGKVKKVPLADIYEHICAVMVLPYPPGIPVIFPGERVTAESKVILDFLLMLEKIGSMLPGFDTDIHGPERAKDGKLYIKVLDEQE
;
A
#
# COMPACT_ATOMS: atom_id res chain seq x y z
N MET A 1 -6.22 22.75 11.85
CA MET A 1 -6.80 23.61 10.80
C MET A 1 -7.13 24.95 11.46
N LYS A 2 -6.38 26.02 11.19
CA LYS A 2 -6.54 27.30 11.91
C LYS A 2 -6.30 28.53 11.02
N THR A 3 -6.21 28.38 9.69
CA THR A 3 -5.86 29.51 8.82
C THR A 3 -7.09 30.06 8.10
N VAL A 4 -7.31 31.37 8.22
CA VAL A 4 -8.34 32.11 7.48
C VAL A 4 -7.68 33.04 6.48
N VAL A 5 -8.11 32.97 5.23
CA VAL A 5 -7.55 33.78 4.13
C VAL A 5 -8.48 34.96 3.87
N PHE A 6 -7.93 36.17 3.95
CA PHE A 6 -8.58 37.41 3.56
C PHE A 6 -8.14 37.81 2.16
N VAL A 7 -9.10 38.11 1.28
CA VAL A 7 -8.81 38.48 -0.11
C VAL A 7 -9.35 39.87 -0.42
N TYR A 8 -8.47 40.85 -0.50
CA TYR A 8 -8.81 42.21 -0.87
C TYR A 8 -7.58 42.98 -1.38
N ASN A 9 -7.81 43.90 -2.31
CA ASN A 9 -6.75 44.74 -2.90
C ASN A 9 -6.38 45.91 -1.96
N ASP A 10 -5.14 46.41 -2.03
CA ASP A 10 -4.69 47.59 -1.28
C ASP A 10 -5.48 48.88 -1.58
N SER A 11 -6.11 48.96 -2.75
CA SER A 11 -7.00 50.05 -3.15
C SER A 11 -8.37 50.05 -2.45
N LEU A 12 -8.61 49.12 -1.52
CA LEU A 12 -9.86 49.02 -0.77
C LEU A 12 -10.10 50.29 0.08
N LYS A 13 -11.34 50.82 0.01
CA LYS A 13 -11.74 52.00 0.78
C LYS A 13 -11.53 51.80 2.29
N SER A 14 -11.12 52.85 2.98
CA SER A 14 -10.70 52.77 4.40
C SER A 14 -11.77 52.19 5.34
N TYR A 15 -13.06 52.45 5.12
CA TYR A 15 -14.12 51.90 5.96
C TYR A 15 -14.27 50.38 5.80
N LYS A 16 -14.15 49.86 4.56
CA LYS A 16 -14.15 48.41 4.27
C LYS A 16 -12.93 47.73 4.85
N LYS A 17 -11.77 48.37 4.73
CA LYS A 17 -10.52 47.87 5.31
C LYS A 17 -10.61 47.79 6.84
N ASN A 18 -11.16 48.82 7.49
CA ASN A 18 -11.38 48.81 8.94
C ASN A 18 -12.34 47.69 9.38
N PHE A 19 -13.39 47.43 8.60
CA PHE A 19 -14.32 46.32 8.86
C PHE A 19 -13.61 44.96 8.78
N LEU A 20 -12.87 44.67 7.71
CA LEU A 20 -12.14 43.40 7.56
C LEU A 20 -11.03 43.23 8.60
N LEU A 21 -10.31 44.31 8.95
CA LEU A 21 -9.29 44.27 10.02
C LEU A 21 -9.90 44.02 11.41
N LYS A 22 -11.14 44.48 11.66
CA LYS A 22 -11.86 44.17 12.89
C LYS A 22 -12.18 42.66 12.95
N ILE A 23 -12.70 42.09 11.86
CA ILE A 23 -12.93 40.63 11.76
C ILE A 23 -11.63 39.86 11.96
N GLU A 24 -10.55 40.27 11.27
CA GLU A 24 -9.23 39.63 11.39
C GLU A 24 -8.75 39.61 12.84
N ARG A 25 -8.90 40.73 13.56
CA ARG A 25 -8.51 40.84 14.97
C ARG A 25 -9.35 39.92 15.86
N ASP A 26 -10.66 39.86 15.63
CA ASP A 26 -11.58 39.05 16.43
C ASP A 26 -11.33 37.55 16.18
N LEU A 27 -11.08 37.16 14.92
CA LEU A 27 -10.67 35.79 14.57
C LEU A 27 -9.30 35.40 15.16
N LYS A 28 -8.33 36.32 15.26
CA LYS A 28 -7.10 36.08 16.04
C LYS A 28 -7.40 35.86 17.52
N GLY A 29 -8.43 36.51 18.06
CA GLY A 29 -8.95 36.26 19.41
C GLY A 29 -9.45 34.81 19.59
N TYR A 30 -10.06 34.24 18.54
CA TYR A 30 -10.41 32.81 18.45
C TYR A 30 -9.23 31.88 18.15
N GLN A 31 -7.99 32.38 18.19
CA GLN A 31 -6.75 31.66 17.87
C GLN A 31 -6.61 31.20 16.41
N TYR A 32 -7.26 31.88 15.47
CA TYR A 32 -7.00 31.66 14.05
C TYR A 32 -5.76 32.44 13.59
N ASN A 33 -5.00 31.83 12.69
CA ASN A 33 -3.99 32.50 11.88
C ASN A 33 -4.68 33.16 10.69
N THR A 34 -4.19 34.32 10.26
CA THR A 34 -4.76 35.05 9.14
C THR A 34 -3.71 35.31 8.07
N LEU A 35 -4.11 35.19 6.81
CA LEU A 35 -3.30 35.55 5.64
C LEU A 35 -4.09 36.58 4.82
N ILE A 36 -3.42 37.62 4.34
CA ILE A 36 -4.04 38.65 3.50
C ILE A 36 -3.42 38.52 2.10
N ILE A 37 -4.27 38.40 1.10
CA ILE A 37 -3.90 38.16 -0.30
C ILE A 37 -4.65 39.18 -1.18
N ASP A 38 -4.02 39.64 -2.25
CA ASP A 38 -4.61 40.67 -3.12
C ASP A 38 -5.46 40.09 -4.27
N ASN A 39 -5.27 38.82 -4.61
CA ASN A 39 -5.87 38.16 -5.76
C ASN A 39 -6.39 36.74 -5.44
N MET A 40 -7.47 36.32 -6.11
CA MET A 40 -8.07 35.00 -5.89
C MET A 40 -7.31 33.84 -6.51
N SER A 41 -6.44 34.08 -7.50
CA SER A 41 -5.69 33.01 -8.17
C SER A 41 -4.63 32.40 -7.23
N GLU A 42 -3.92 33.24 -6.48
CA GLU A 42 -2.96 32.83 -5.45
C GLU A 42 -3.64 32.05 -4.32
N VAL A 43 -4.92 32.32 -4.02
CA VAL A 43 -5.69 31.53 -3.05
C VAL A 43 -5.83 30.09 -3.51
N VAL A 44 -6.08 29.86 -4.80
CA VAL A 44 -6.17 28.51 -5.37
C VAL A 44 -4.84 27.78 -5.23
N GLU A 45 -3.74 28.43 -5.59
CA GLU A 45 -2.39 27.86 -5.46
C GLU A 45 -2.06 27.48 -4.00
N ILE A 46 -2.41 28.34 -3.05
CA ILE A 46 -2.17 28.04 -1.63
C ILE A 46 -3.09 26.93 -1.13
N LEU A 47 -4.34 26.85 -1.59
CA LEU A 47 -5.25 25.76 -1.21
C LEU A 47 -4.75 24.39 -1.68
N GLU A 48 -4.10 24.35 -2.85
CA GLU A 48 -3.52 23.11 -3.38
C GLU A 48 -2.38 22.56 -2.51
N GLU A 49 -1.65 23.46 -1.84
CA GLU A 49 -0.48 23.14 -1.00
C GLU A 49 -0.79 23.13 0.51
N ASN A 50 -1.86 23.80 0.94
CA ASN A 50 -2.19 24.03 2.34
C ASN A 50 -3.64 23.68 2.67
N SER A 51 -3.86 22.41 2.97
CA SER A 51 -5.13 21.89 3.49
C SER A 51 -5.52 22.45 4.86
N ARG A 52 -4.72 23.31 5.52
CA ARG A 52 -5.08 23.90 6.83
C ARG A 52 -5.90 25.18 6.74
N ILE A 53 -6.16 25.68 5.53
CA ILE A 53 -7.11 26.78 5.31
C ILE A 53 -8.52 26.28 5.62
N CYS A 54 -9.22 26.98 6.51
CA CYS A 54 -10.56 26.60 6.96
C CYS A 54 -11.63 27.62 6.60
N CYS A 55 -11.27 28.77 6.02
CA CYS A 55 -12.22 29.79 5.60
C CYS A 55 -11.55 30.79 4.64
N ILE A 56 -12.33 31.30 3.69
CA ILE A 56 -11.96 32.44 2.84
C ILE A 56 -12.93 33.59 3.12
N VAL A 57 -12.41 34.81 3.33
CA VAL A 57 -13.20 36.04 3.49
C VAL A 57 -12.73 37.02 2.41
N LEU A 58 -13.57 37.38 1.46
CA LEU A 58 -13.19 38.23 0.34
C LEU A 58 -14.08 39.46 0.20
N ASP A 59 -13.49 40.57 -0.28
CA ASP A 59 -14.27 41.69 -0.81
C ASP A 59 -14.92 41.29 -2.13
N ARG A 60 -16.16 41.72 -2.36
CA ARG A 60 -16.92 41.42 -3.58
C ARG A 60 -16.18 41.81 -4.87
N ALA A 61 -15.33 42.84 -4.86
CA ALA A 61 -14.56 43.26 -6.03
C ALA A 61 -13.45 42.26 -6.39
N SER A 62 -12.97 41.46 -5.44
CA SER A 62 -11.99 40.39 -5.66
C SER A 62 -12.63 39.09 -6.16
N PHE A 63 -13.94 39.04 -6.34
CA PHE A 63 -14.65 37.85 -6.82
C PHE A 63 -14.21 37.44 -8.23
N ASN A 64 -13.85 36.16 -8.40
CA ASN A 64 -13.43 35.58 -9.67
C ASN A 64 -14.14 34.22 -9.88
N VAL A 65 -14.88 34.08 -10.98
CA VAL A 65 -15.65 32.86 -11.31
C VAL A 65 -14.77 31.64 -11.53
N GLU A 66 -13.66 31.80 -12.26
CA GLU A 66 -12.71 30.73 -12.55
C GLU A 66 -12.06 30.20 -11.28
N ALA A 67 -11.65 31.10 -10.37
CA ALA A 67 -11.11 30.70 -9.08
C ALA A 67 -12.12 29.90 -8.24
N PHE A 68 -13.41 30.26 -8.28
CA PHE A 68 -14.45 29.51 -7.57
C PHE A 68 -14.67 28.12 -8.17
N HIS A 69 -14.61 27.96 -9.50
CA HIS A 69 -14.61 26.63 -10.12
C HIS A 69 -13.44 25.77 -9.63
N ASN A 70 -12.23 26.34 -9.58
CA ASN A 70 -11.06 25.61 -9.09
C ASN A 70 -11.20 25.26 -7.60
N ILE A 71 -11.72 26.16 -6.76
CA ILE A 71 -11.99 25.87 -5.35
C ILE A 71 -13.02 24.75 -5.19
N ALA A 72 -14.07 24.72 -6.03
CA ALA A 72 -15.08 23.66 -5.97
C ALA A 72 -14.47 22.28 -6.25
N HIS A 73 -13.49 22.20 -7.17
CA HIS A 73 -12.75 20.96 -7.43
C HIS A 73 -11.86 20.52 -6.27
N LEU A 74 -11.35 21.47 -5.49
CA LEU A 74 -10.49 21.17 -4.33
C LEU A 74 -11.31 20.86 -3.08
N ASN A 75 -12.33 21.66 -2.77
CA ASN A 75 -13.09 21.58 -1.54
C ASN A 75 -14.45 22.30 -1.64
N THR A 76 -15.49 21.54 -1.96
CA THR A 76 -16.88 22.03 -2.04
C THR A 76 -17.44 22.53 -0.71
N LYS A 77 -16.94 22.00 0.41
CA LYS A 77 -17.44 22.29 1.77
C LYS A 77 -16.76 23.53 2.39
N LEU A 78 -15.66 24.03 1.82
CA LEU A 78 -14.90 25.16 2.37
C LEU A 78 -15.78 26.40 2.54
N PRO A 79 -15.88 26.98 3.75
CA PRO A 79 -16.61 28.23 3.95
C PRO A 79 -15.98 29.40 3.20
N ILE A 80 -16.79 30.08 2.39
CA ILE A 80 -16.40 31.29 1.67
C ILE A 80 -17.35 32.43 2.06
N PHE A 81 -16.81 33.55 2.50
CA PHE A 81 -17.58 34.74 2.89
C PHE A 81 -17.30 35.89 1.93
N VAL A 82 -18.35 36.46 1.34
CA VAL A 82 -18.25 37.59 0.40
C VAL A 82 -18.82 38.84 1.06
N ALA A 83 -17.96 39.82 1.34
CA ALA A 83 -18.34 41.11 1.91
C ALA A 83 -18.75 42.11 0.82
N SER A 84 -19.92 42.74 0.97
CA SER A 84 -20.48 43.66 -0.05
C SER A 84 -21.19 44.89 0.54
N ASP A 85 -21.45 45.91 -0.30
CA ASP A 85 -22.19 47.12 0.06
C ASP A 85 -23.71 46.95 -0.22
N TYR A 86 -24.58 47.62 0.55
CA TYR A 86 -26.06 47.54 0.54
C TYR A 86 -26.75 47.65 -0.84
N ASN A 87 -26.11 48.31 -1.82
CA ASN A 87 -26.76 48.76 -3.06
C ASN A 87 -26.38 47.95 -4.32
N GLN A 88 -25.62 46.86 -4.20
CA GLN A 88 -25.24 46.06 -5.37
C GLN A 88 -26.22 44.88 -5.56
N SER A 89 -26.97 44.90 -6.66
CA SER A 89 -27.81 43.75 -7.05
C SER A 89 -26.96 42.50 -7.23
N ILE A 90 -27.30 41.43 -6.49
CA ILE A 90 -26.61 40.14 -6.58
C ILE A 90 -27.06 39.45 -7.89
N LYS A 91 -26.33 39.72 -8.98
CA LYS A 91 -26.38 38.87 -10.20
C LYS A 91 -25.34 37.75 -10.07
N LEU A 92 -25.52 36.87 -9.10
CA LEU A 92 -24.76 35.62 -9.01
C LEU A 92 -25.67 34.47 -9.45
N ASN A 93 -25.32 33.77 -10.52
CA ASN A 93 -25.98 32.53 -10.87
C ASN A 93 -25.44 31.42 -9.94
N LEU A 94 -25.93 31.38 -8.70
CA LEU A 94 -25.47 30.44 -7.67
C LEU A 94 -25.76 28.97 -8.02
N ARG A 95 -26.59 28.71 -9.05
CA ARG A 95 -26.86 27.35 -9.52
C ARG A 95 -25.64 26.66 -10.15
N ASP A 96 -24.62 27.43 -10.51
CA ASP A 96 -23.44 26.92 -11.22
C ASP A 96 -22.35 26.39 -10.26
N PHE A 97 -22.50 26.59 -8.93
CA PHE A 97 -21.46 26.23 -7.94
C PHE A 97 -22.02 25.43 -6.76
N ASN A 98 -21.44 24.26 -6.51
CA ASN A 98 -21.69 23.50 -5.27
C ASN A 98 -20.68 23.93 -4.18
N LEU A 99 -20.79 25.19 -3.73
CA LEU A 99 -19.88 25.82 -2.75
C LEU A 99 -20.64 26.38 -1.54
N ASN A 100 -19.98 26.36 -0.38
CA ASN A 100 -20.50 26.97 0.85
C ASN A 100 -20.24 28.50 0.88
N ILE A 101 -21.02 29.26 0.11
CA ILE A 101 -20.90 30.72 -0.01
C ILE A 101 -21.86 31.42 0.96
N ASN A 102 -21.30 32.32 1.77
CA ASN A 102 -21.97 33.15 2.76
C ASN A 102 -21.72 34.63 2.42
N PHE A 103 -22.61 35.52 2.86
CA PHE A 103 -22.52 36.96 2.55
C PHE A 103 -22.40 37.78 3.83
N LEU A 104 -21.52 38.78 3.78
CA LEU A 104 -21.32 39.78 4.83
C LEU A 104 -21.64 41.17 4.28
N GLN A 105 -21.98 42.08 5.17
CA GLN A 105 -22.28 43.46 4.81
C GLN A 105 -21.29 44.42 5.46
N TYR A 106 -20.79 45.39 4.70
CA TYR A 106 -19.97 46.46 5.27
C TYR A 106 -20.82 47.42 6.11
N ASP A 107 -20.99 47.11 7.40
CA ASP A 107 -21.69 47.95 8.37
C ASP A 107 -20.99 47.97 9.75
N ALA A 108 -21.69 48.45 10.78
CA ALA A 108 -21.13 48.59 12.13
C ALA A 108 -21.10 47.28 12.95
N LEU A 109 -21.63 46.17 12.43
CA LEU A 109 -21.87 44.90 13.14
C LEU A 109 -20.76 43.85 12.96
N ALA A 110 -19.53 44.25 12.66
CA ALA A 110 -18.39 43.34 12.42
C ALA A 110 -18.13 42.29 13.54
N GLY A 111 -18.60 42.54 14.77
CA GLY A 111 -18.51 41.57 15.87
C GLY A 111 -19.43 40.35 15.68
N GLU A 112 -20.68 40.56 15.28
CA GLU A 112 -21.63 39.47 15.02
C GLU A 112 -21.18 38.64 13.80
N ASP A 113 -20.61 39.29 12.78
CA ASP A 113 -20.03 38.61 11.61
C ASP A 113 -18.85 37.72 11.98
N SER A 114 -18.02 38.14 12.96
CA SER A 114 -16.89 37.35 13.44
C SER A 114 -17.35 36.06 14.13
N ASP A 115 -18.41 36.14 14.94
CA ASP A 115 -19.03 34.99 15.60
C ASP A 115 -19.69 34.04 14.58
N PHE A 116 -20.32 34.61 13.56
CA PHE A 116 -20.90 33.84 12.46
C PHE A 116 -19.81 33.07 11.69
N ILE A 117 -18.68 33.71 11.35
CA ILE A 117 -17.54 33.04 10.70
C ILE A 117 -17.02 31.91 11.58
N HIS A 118 -16.78 32.16 12.87
CA HIS A 118 -16.28 31.15 13.80
C HIS A 118 -17.23 29.94 13.91
N LYS A 119 -18.54 30.18 14.00
CA LYS A 119 -19.56 29.13 14.02
C LYS A 119 -19.56 28.31 12.73
N THR A 120 -19.47 28.96 11.57
CA THR A 120 -19.45 28.26 10.27
C THR A 120 -18.17 27.44 10.08
N ILE A 121 -17.00 27.94 10.54
CA ILE A 121 -15.77 27.14 10.57
C ILE A 121 -15.93 25.91 11.47
N THR A 122 -16.58 26.06 12.61
CA THR A 122 -16.83 24.94 13.54
C THR A 122 -17.74 23.89 12.91
N ASN A 123 -18.83 24.32 12.24
CA ASN A 123 -19.71 23.43 11.49
C ASN A 123 -18.96 22.72 10.35
N TYR A 124 -18.12 23.44 9.61
CA TYR A 124 -17.28 22.84 8.57
C TYR A 124 -16.40 21.70 9.11
N PHE A 125 -15.80 21.86 10.28
CA PHE A 125 -15.03 20.76 10.90
C PHE A 125 -15.90 19.56 11.25
N ASN A 126 -17.13 19.77 11.72
CA ASN A 126 -18.04 18.68 12.02
C ASN A 126 -18.49 17.96 10.73
N ASP A 127 -18.69 18.70 9.64
CA ASP A 127 -19.18 18.18 8.36
C ASP A 127 -18.13 17.38 7.56
N ILE A 128 -16.83 17.59 7.82
CA ILE A 128 -15.74 16.86 7.16
C ILE A 128 -15.24 15.66 7.97
N LEU A 129 -15.57 15.59 9.26
CA LEU A 129 -15.20 14.46 10.10
C LEU A 129 -16.17 13.30 9.84
N PRO A 130 -15.66 12.09 9.61
CA PRO A 130 -16.53 10.92 9.51
C PRO A 130 -17.07 10.51 10.89
N PRO A 131 -18.17 9.73 10.94
CA PRO A 131 -19.00 9.55 12.14
C PRO A 131 -18.26 9.12 13.41
N LEU A 132 -17.43 8.07 13.35
CA LEU A 132 -16.73 7.54 14.52
C LEU A 132 -15.63 8.49 14.98
N THR A 133 -14.88 9.05 14.05
CA THR A 133 -13.81 9.99 14.37
C THR A 133 -14.36 11.28 14.97
N TYR A 134 -15.52 11.73 14.51
CA TYR A 134 -16.24 12.87 15.10
C TYR A 134 -16.57 12.61 16.58
N GLU A 135 -17.20 11.48 16.89
CA GLU A 135 -17.55 11.14 18.29
C GLU A 135 -16.31 10.93 19.16
N LEU A 136 -15.23 10.34 18.63
CA LEU A 136 -13.95 10.23 19.35
C LEU A 136 -13.34 11.60 19.67
N PHE A 137 -13.35 12.52 18.69
CA PHE A 137 -12.79 13.87 18.89
C PHE A 137 -13.62 14.65 19.91
N LYS A 138 -14.93 14.54 19.85
CA LYS A 138 -15.85 15.11 20.84
C LYS A 138 -15.56 14.55 22.24
N TYR A 139 -15.49 13.23 22.38
CA TYR A 139 -15.15 12.58 23.64
C TYR A 139 -13.81 13.05 24.22
N SER A 140 -12.78 13.21 23.38
CA SER A 140 -11.45 13.63 23.83
C SER A 140 -11.39 15.06 24.40
N ARG A 141 -12.37 15.92 24.03
CA ARG A 141 -12.49 17.30 24.51
C ARG A 141 -13.33 17.39 25.77
N ASP A 142 -14.25 16.46 25.97
CA ASP A 142 -15.14 16.43 27.13
C ASP A 142 -14.41 15.92 28.38
N PHE A 143 -14.78 16.48 29.53
CA PHE A 143 -14.22 16.03 30.82
C PHE A 143 -14.89 14.73 31.26
N ASN A 144 -14.20 13.61 31.07
CA ASN A 144 -14.69 12.28 31.42
C ASN A 144 -13.86 11.65 32.55
N SER A 145 -14.44 11.55 33.75
CA SER A 145 -13.87 10.78 34.86
C SER A 145 -14.34 9.32 34.77
N SER A 146 -13.55 8.47 34.11
CA SER A 146 -13.86 7.04 33.99
C SER A 146 -13.13 6.20 35.04
N PHE A 147 -13.78 5.13 35.50
CA PHE A 147 -13.19 4.08 36.34
C PHE A 147 -13.05 2.77 35.54
N CYS A 148 -12.89 2.90 34.22
CA CYS A 148 -12.91 1.80 33.26
C CYS A 148 -11.51 1.55 32.68
N THR A 149 -11.39 0.49 31.89
CA THR A 149 -10.23 0.25 31.04
C THR A 149 -10.19 1.24 29.87
N PRO A 150 -9.00 1.55 29.32
CA PRO A 150 -7.67 1.05 29.71
C PRO A 150 -7.13 1.63 31.02
N GLY A 151 -6.27 0.88 31.72
CA GLY A 151 -5.77 1.22 33.07
C GLY A 151 -4.92 2.50 33.15
N HIS A 152 -4.43 3.03 32.04
CA HIS A 152 -3.75 4.33 32.02
C HIS A 152 -4.72 5.51 32.12
N GLN A 153 -6.02 5.29 31.91
CA GLN A 153 -7.10 6.29 32.03
C GLN A 153 -6.79 7.60 31.30
N GLY A 154 -6.72 7.60 29.97
CA GLY A 154 -6.36 8.83 29.25
C GLY A 154 -4.90 9.27 29.43
N GLY A 155 -4.06 8.44 30.07
CA GLY A 155 -2.62 8.63 30.19
C GLY A 155 -2.14 9.07 31.57
N TYR A 156 -3.06 9.30 32.52
CA TYR A 156 -2.72 9.59 33.93
C TYR A 156 -1.79 8.53 34.55
N GLY A 157 -1.97 7.26 34.19
CA GLY A 157 -1.09 6.18 34.67
C GLY A 157 0.37 6.35 34.27
N PHE A 158 0.63 6.78 33.03
CA PHE A 158 1.99 7.01 32.51
C PHE A 158 2.69 8.15 33.25
N GLN A 159 1.97 9.22 33.58
CA GLN A 159 2.50 10.40 34.28
C GLN A 159 2.95 10.11 35.73
N ARG A 160 2.65 8.93 36.28
CA ARG A 160 3.08 8.54 37.63
C ARG A 160 4.53 8.03 37.71
N SER A 161 5.23 7.93 36.58
CA SER A 161 6.65 7.54 36.54
C SER A 161 7.43 8.44 35.58
N PRO A 162 8.73 8.74 35.83
CA PRO A 162 9.53 9.56 34.91
C PRO A 162 9.61 8.97 33.50
N VAL A 163 9.79 7.65 33.38
CA VAL A 163 9.85 6.97 32.07
C VAL A 163 8.49 7.01 31.35
N GLY A 164 7.38 6.88 32.09
CA GLY A 164 6.04 6.98 31.52
C GLY A 164 5.68 8.41 31.13
N ALA A 165 6.12 9.43 31.87
CA ALA A 165 5.93 10.83 31.49
C ALA A 165 6.65 11.13 30.17
N LEU A 166 7.90 10.66 30.00
CA LEU A 166 8.62 10.78 28.71
C LEU A 166 7.85 10.11 27.56
N PHE A 167 7.27 8.93 27.80
CA PHE A 167 6.46 8.22 26.82
C PHE A 167 5.18 8.99 26.46
N TYR A 168 4.50 9.55 27.47
CA TYR A 168 3.30 10.36 27.29
C TYR A 168 3.60 11.64 26.50
N ASP A 169 4.69 12.34 26.82
CA ASP A 169 5.10 13.56 26.14
C ASP A 169 5.54 13.29 24.69
N PHE A 170 6.18 12.15 24.43
CA PHE A 170 6.60 11.75 23.08
C PHE A 170 5.40 11.55 22.14
N TYR A 171 4.37 10.83 22.60
CA TYR A 171 3.18 10.55 21.79
C TYR A 171 2.14 11.68 21.82
N GLY A 172 2.08 12.44 22.91
CA GLY A 172 1.09 13.48 23.16
C GLY A 172 -0.24 12.96 23.71
N GLU A 173 -1.01 13.85 24.33
CA GLU A 173 -2.21 13.50 25.12
C GLU A 173 -3.32 12.80 24.32
N ASN A 174 -3.53 13.18 23.07
CA ASN A 174 -4.73 12.81 22.34
C ASN A 174 -4.79 11.31 22.04
N ILE A 175 -3.63 10.67 21.79
CA ILE A 175 -3.63 9.22 21.51
C ILE A 175 -4.08 8.42 22.73
N PHE A 176 -3.76 8.88 23.93
CA PHE A 176 -4.16 8.21 25.17
C PHE A 176 -5.61 8.51 25.54
N LYS A 177 -6.08 9.73 25.26
CA LYS A 177 -7.49 10.12 25.48
C LYS A 177 -8.45 9.40 24.54
N THR A 178 -7.98 8.99 23.35
CA THR A 178 -8.77 8.21 22.39
C THR A 178 -8.51 6.71 22.45
N ASP A 179 -7.57 6.25 23.28
CA ASP A 179 -7.43 4.83 23.65
C ASP A 179 -8.49 4.47 24.69
N LEU A 180 -9.65 4.06 24.18
CA LEU A 180 -10.87 3.80 24.94
C LEU A 180 -11.31 2.34 24.83
N SER A 181 -12.35 1.99 25.56
CA SER A 181 -13.00 0.68 25.50
C SER A 181 -14.49 0.81 25.20
N ILE A 182 -15.13 -0.33 24.94
CA ILE A 182 -16.59 -0.49 24.80
C ILE A 182 -17.41 0.06 25.99
N SER A 183 -16.75 0.40 27.10
CA SER A 183 -17.39 1.08 28.24
C SER A 183 -18.04 2.42 27.87
N MET A 184 -17.64 3.02 26.74
CA MET A 184 -18.23 4.25 26.21
C MET A 184 -19.38 3.89 25.27
N LYS A 185 -20.60 3.91 25.82
CA LYS A 185 -21.80 3.46 25.10
C LYS A 185 -22.08 4.26 23.84
N GLU A 186 -21.71 5.54 23.83
CA GLU A 186 -21.93 6.47 22.72
C GLU A 186 -21.12 6.09 21.48
N LEU A 187 -19.99 5.39 21.65
CA LEU A 187 -19.17 4.92 20.54
C LEU A 187 -19.64 3.56 19.99
N GLY A 188 -20.42 2.81 20.76
CA GLY A 188 -20.80 1.44 20.44
C GLY A 188 -19.63 0.47 20.53
N SER A 189 -19.65 -0.53 19.65
CA SER A 189 -18.70 -1.65 19.66
C SER A 189 -18.31 -2.04 18.24
N LEU A 190 -17.01 -2.18 18.00
CA LEU A 190 -16.47 -2.69 16.73
C LEU A 190 -16.90 -4.14 16.48
N LEU A 191 -16.92 -4.98 17.52
CA LEU A 191 -17.26 -6.40 17.39
C LEU A 191 -18.76 -6.63 17.19
N ASP A 192 -19.60 -5.74 17.73
CA ASP A 192 -21.06 -5.85 17.58
C ASP A 192 -21.59 -5.05 16.37
N HIS A 193 -20.70 -4.38 15.63
CA HIS A 193 -21.05 -3.48 14.52
C HIS A 193 -22.19 -2.51 14.87
N SER A 194 -22.00 -1.76 15.96
CA SER A 194 -23.06 -0.92 16.57
C SER A 194 -22.67 0.56 16.72
N GLU A 195 -23.68 1.42 16.79
CA GLU A 195 -23.56 2.88 16.94
C GLU A 195 -22.52 3.48 15.97
N ALA A 196 -21.58 4.29 16.45
CA ALA A 196 -20.61 4.99 15.62
C ALA A 196 -19.71 4.04 14.81
N HIS A 197 -19.41 2.83 15.32
CA HIS A 197 -18.67 1.83 14.54
C HIS A 197 -19.47 1.32 13.34
N LYS A 198 -20.78 1.13 13.49
CA LYS A 198 -21.67 0.76 12.39
C LYS A 198 -21.69 1.86 11.32
N ASP A 199 -21.89 3.09 11.76
CA ASP A 199 -21.95 4.26 10.87
C ASP A 199 -20.63 4.43 10.10
N ALA A 200 -19.49 4.17 10.75
CA ALA A 200 -18.17 4.18 10.11
C ALA A 200 -18.05 3.11 9.02
N GLU A 201 -18.48 1.88 9.28
CA GLU A 201 -18.43 0.79 8.32
C GLU A 201 -19.39 0.99 7.13
N GLU A 202 -20.58 1.54 7.38
CA GLU A 202 -21.53 1.94 6.34
C GLU A 202 -20.96 3.09 5.49
N TYR A 203 -20.32 4.08 6.13
CA TYR A 203 -19.63 5.17 5.47
C TYR A 203 -18.51 4.65 4.55
N ILE A 204 -17.64 3.77 5.06
CA ILE A 204 -16.57 3.12 4.26
C ILE A 204 -17.20 2.35 3.09
N SER A 205 -18.28 1.60 3.32
CA SER A 205 -18.94 0.81 2.27
C SER A 205 -19.42 1.69 1.12
N LYS A 206 -20.00 2.84 1.44
CA LYS A 206 -20.43 3.83 0.44
C LYS A 206 -19.24 4.39 -0.34
N VAL A 207 -18.16 4.78 0.34
CA VAL A 207 -16.96 5.37 -0.29
C VAL A 207 -16.27 4.36 -1.21
N PHE A 208 -16.11 3.12 -0.77
CA PHE A 208 -15.41 2.06 -1.51
C PHE A 208 -16.31 1.25 -2.45
N LYS A 209 -17.60 1.60 -2.54
CA LYS A 209 -18.60 0.98 -3.42
C LYS A 209 -18.74 -0.53 -3.17
N SER A 210 -18.68 -0.93 -1.92
CA SER A 210 -18.96 -2.30 -1.47
C SER A 210 -20.39 -2.42 -0.93
N GLU A 211 -20.92 -3.62 -0.81
CA GLU A 211 -22.18 -3.86 -0.11
C GLU A 211 -21.98 -3.89 1.41
N ARG A 212 -20.82 -4.42 1.85
CA ARG A 212 -20.39 -4.40 3.25
C ARG A 212 -18.89 -4.14 3.33
N SER A 213 -18.48 -3.38 4.34
CA SER A 213 -17.10 -3.16 4.72
C SER A 213 -16.92 -3.44 6.20
N LEU A 214 -15.81 -4.09 6.55
CA LEU A 214 -15.39 -4.34 7.94
C LEU A 214 -14.03 -3.69 8.19
N ILE A 215 -13.88 -3.05 9.34
CA ILE A 215 -12.59 -2.49 9.78
C ILE A 215 -11.81 -3.59 10.51
N VAL A 216 -10.60 -3.88 10.05
CA VAL A 216 -9.71 -4.88 10.66
C VAL A 216 -8.49 -4.18 11.27
N THR A 217 -8.22 -4.48 12.54
CA THR A 217 -7.19 -3.78 13.34
C THR A 217 -5.88 -4.56 13.50
N ASN A 218 -5.73 -5.69 12.79
CA ASN A 218 -4.52 -6.52 12.81
C ASN A 218 -4.00 -6.82 11.38
N GLY A 219 -4.15 -5.84 10.50
CA GLY A 219 -3.68 -5.82 9.12
C GLY A 219 -4.41 -6.77 8.18
N THR A 220 -4.11 -6.65 6.89
CA THR A 220 -4.67 -7.55 5.85
C THR A 220 -4.23 -9.00 6.04
N SER A 221 -3.12 -9.21 6.76
CA SER A 221 -2.74 -10.55 7.21
C SER A 221 -3.86 -11.25 7.98
N THR A 222 -4.67 -10.49 8.73
CA THR A 222 -5.82 -11.00 9.49
C THR A 222 -7.09 -10.99 8.65
N ALA A 223 -7.31 -9.95 7.85
CA ALA A 223 -8.45 -9.89 6.92
C ALA A 223 -8.50 -11.12 5.98
N ASN A 224 -7.34 -11.53 5.44
CA ASN A 224 -7.22 -12.73 4.62
C ASN A 224 -7.66 -14.01 5.35
N LYS A 225 -7.38 -14.11 6.66
CA LYS A 225 -7.78 -15.28 7.47
C LYS A 225 -9.27 -15.26 7.77
N ILE A 226 -9.84 -14.09 8.05
CA ILE A 226 -11.29 -13.91 8.25
C ILE A 226 -12.03 -14.39 6.99
N VAL A 227 -11.65 -13.89 5.81
CA VAL A 227 -12.25 -14.31 4.53
C VAL A 227 -12.04 -15.80 4.28
N GLY A 228 -10.81 -16.29 4.49
CA GLY A 228 -10.48 -17.69 4.30
C GLY A 228 -11.32 -18.62 5.15
N MET A 229 -11.32 -18.42 6.48
CA MET A 229 -12.07 -19.26 7.42
C MET A 229 -13.59 -19.14 7.28
N TYR A 230 -14.10 -18.01 6.79
CA TYR A 230 -15.49 -17.90 6.38
C TYR A 230 -15.81 -18.77 5.15
N SER A 231 -14.84 -18.87 4.23
CA SER A 231 -15.09 -19.40 2.90
C SER A 231 -14.98 -20.92 2.80
N VAL A 232 -14.29 -21.59 3.73
CA VAL A 232 -13.89 -23.00 3.57
C VAL A 232 -14.03 -23.80 4.87
N ALA A 233 -14.30 -25.09 4.72
CA ALA A 233 -14.30 -26.08 5.80
C ALA A 233 -13.19 -27.12 5.59
N ASP A 234 -12.98 -27.98 6.60
CA ASP A 234 -11.99 -29.05 6.53
C ASP A 234 -12.31 -30.03 5.38
N GLY A 235 -11.29 -30.35 4.59
CA GLY A 235 -11.38 -31.24 3.43
C GLY A 235 -11.86 -30.56 2.14
N ASP A 236 -12.08 -29.25 2.14
CA ASP A 236 -12.41 -28.50 0.92
C ASP A 236 -11.16 -28.30 0.04
N THR A 237 -11.41 -28.22 -1.27
CA THR A 237 -10.39 -27.82 -2.24
C THR A 237 -10.44 -26.31 -2.43
N ILE A 238 -9.27 -25.67 -2.52
CA ILE A 238 -9.14 -24.22 -2.72
C ILE A 238 -8.20 -23.91 -3.88
N LEU A 239 -8.46 -22.79 -4.56
CA LEU A 239 -7.62 -22.31 -5.65
C LEU A 239 -6.80 -21.11 -5.16
N VAL A 240 -5.48 -21.22 -5.19
CA VAL A 240 -4.59 -20.25 -4.53
C VAL A 240 -3.57 -19.73 -5.52
N ASP A 241 -3.48 -18.41 -5.66
CA ASP A 241 -2.34 -17.77 -6.31
C ASP A 241 -1.02 -18.23 -5.67
N ARG A 242 -0.12 -18.83 -6.47
CA ARG A 242 1.20 -19.23 -5.98
C ARG A 242 2.02 -18.03 -5.49
N ASN A 243 1.71 -16.83 -5.97
CA ASN A 243 2.27 -15.56 -5.52
C ASN A 243 1.59 -15.01 -4.24
N CYS A 244 0.86 -15.83 -3.48
CA CYS A 244 0.14 -15.34 -2.32
C CYS A 244 1.06 -14.86 -1.19
N HIS A 245 0.54 -13.88 -0.43
CA HIS A 245 1.20 -13.42 0.79
C HIS A 245 1.23 -14.53 1.85
N LYS A 246 2.25 -14.50 2.73
CA LYS A 246 2.43 -15.49 3.83
C LYS A 246 1.19 -15.71 4.70
N SER A 247 0.27 -14.74 4.79
CA SER A 247 -0.99 -14.89 5.53
C SER A 247 -1.92 -15.95 4.93
N ILE A 248 -1.91 -16.14 3.61
CA ILE A 248 -2.66 -17.21 2.94
C ILE A 248 -2.02 -18.57 3.23
N THR A 249 -0.68 -18.62 3.33
CA THR A 249 0.01 -19.83 3.82
C THR A 249 -0.40 -20.16 5.25
N HIS A 250 -0.44 -19.15 6.14
CA HIS A 250 -0.91 -19.35 7.52
C HIS A 250 -2.36 -19.83 7.57
N LEU A 251 -3.26 -19.29 6.72
CA LEU A 251 -4.63 -19.81 6.59
C LEU A 251 -4.63 -21.31 6.26
N MET A 252 -3.87 -21.72 5.25
CA MET A 252 -3.75 -23.15 4.85
C MET A 252 -3.08 -24.03 5.91
N MET A 253 -2.33 -23.45 6.85
CA MET A 253 -1.80 -24.17 8.01
C MET A 253 -2.82 -24.28 9.15
N MET A 254 -3.74 -23.32 9.25
CA MET A 254 -4.76 -23.26 10.31
C MET A 254 -5.97 -24.12 10.00
N VAL A 255 -6.36 -24.28 8.73
CA VAL A 255 -7.54 -25.06 8.29
C VAL A 255 -7.09 -26.23 7.41
N ASP A 256 -7.68 -27.43 7.55
CA ASP A 256 -7.29 -28.63 6.77
C ASP A 256 -7.86 -28.58 5.35
N VAL A 257 -7.35 -27.67 4.52
CA VAL A 257 -7.75 -27.48 3.11
C VAL A 257 -6.73 -28.05 2.13
N ASN A 258 -7.18 -28.36 0.92
CA ASN A 258 -6.36 -28.92 -0.15
C ASN A 258 -6.14 -27.89 -1.27
N PRO A 259 -4.98 -27.21 -1.32
CA PRO A 259 -4.77 -26.14 -2.29
C PRO A 259 -4.33 -26.66 -3.66
N ILE A 260 -4.96 -26.13 -4.70
CA ILE A 260 -4.51 -26.17 -6.09
C ILE A 260 -3.94 -24.79 -6.43
N TYR A 261 -2.72 -24.75 -6.98
CA TYR A 261 -2.02 -23.48 -7.21
C TYR A 261 -2.25 -22.92 -8.62
N LEU A 262 -2.59 -21.64 -8.72
CA LEU A 262 -2.53 -20.84 -9.94
C LEU A 262 -1.08 -20.38 -10.16
N LYS A 263 -0.52 -20.64 -11.33
CA LYS A 263 0.90 -20.35 -11.60
C LYS A 263 1.04 -18.97 -12.25
N PRO A 264 1.65 -17.99 -11.56
CA PRO A 264 1.98 -16.71 -12.17
C PRO A 264 3.14 -16.88 -13.16
N THR A 265 3.28 -15.92 -14.07
CA THR A 265 4.46 -15.82 -14.95
C THR A 265 5.58 -15.02 -14.30
N ARG A 266 6.79 -15.14 -14.84
CA ARG A 266 7.95 -14.28 -14.51
C ARG A 266 8.72 -13.90 -15.76
N ASN A 267 9.47 -12.80 -15.70
CA ASN A 267 10.43 -12.41 -16.73
C ASN A 267 11.88 -12.62 -16.25
N ALA A 268 12.86 -12.35 -17.10
CA ALA A 268 14.27 -12.54 -16.80
C ALA A 268 14.80 -11.71 -15.62
N TYR A 269 14.12 -10.60 -15.27
CA TYR A 269 14.46 -9.77 -14.11
C TYR A 269 13.93 -10.35 -12.79
N GLY A 270 13.17 -11.46 -12.83
CA GLY A 270 12.48 -12.02 -11.67
C GLY A 270 11.22 -11.24 -11.26
N ILE A 271 10.79 -10.26 -12.06
CA ILE A 271 9.54 -9.50 -11.86
C ILE A 271 8.35 -10.45 -11.98
N ILE A 272 7.39 -10.30 -11.08
CA ILE A 272 6.23 -11.17 -11.02
C ILE A 272 5.18 -10.68 -12.01
N GLY A 273 4.87 -11.53 -12.97
CA GLY A 273 3.81 -11.30 -13.93
C GLY A 273 2.46 -11.78 -13.42
N GLY A 274 1.44 -11.65 -14.28
CA GLY A 274 0.13 -12.20 -14.00
C GLY A 274 0.07 -13.72 -14.13
N ILE A 275 -0.93 -14.31 -13.48
CA ILE A 275 -1.45 -15.64 -13.79
C ILE A 275 -2.03 -15.60 -15.22
N PRO A 276 -1.60 -16.49 -16.14
CA PRO A 276 -2.16 -16.56 -17.48
C PRO A 276 -3.67 -16.82 -17.47
N LYS A 277 -4.38 -16.31 -18.47
CA LYS A 277 -5.82 -16.50 -18.61
C LYS A 277 -6.24 -17.98 -18.67
N SER A 278 -5.38 -18.82 -19.23
CA SER A 278 -5.59 -20.28 -19.31
C SER A 278 -5.70 -20.96 -17.94
N GLU A 279 -5.10 -20.39 -16.89
CA GLU A 279 -5.11 -20.95 -15.53
C GLU A 279 -6.47 -20.81 -14.84
N PHE A 280 -7.35 -19.94 -15.34
CA PHE A 280 -8.71 -19.74 -14.84
C PHE A 280 -9.76 -20.59 -15.56
N GLN A 281 -9.37 -21.33 -16.61
CA GLN A 281 -10.30 -22.15 -17.39
C GLN A 281 -10.66 -23.44 -16.65
N ARG A 282 -11.89 -23.91 -16.85
CA ARG A 282 -12.43 -25.09 -16.16
C ARG A 282 -11.60 -26.33 -16.44
N GLU A 283 -11.19 -26.53 -17.68
CA GLU A 283 -10.43 -27.70 -18.13
C GLU A 283 -9.06 -27.76 -17.46
N THR A 284 -8.34 -26.62 -17.40
CA THR A 284 -7.03 -26.52 -16.73
C THR A 284 -7.12 -26.82 -15.24
N ILE A 285 -8.17 -26.31 -14.58
CA ILE A 285 -8.38 -26.56 -13.15
C ILE A 285 -8.72 -28.03 -12.91
N GLN A 286 -9.57 -28.63 -13.74
CA GLN A 286 -9.92 -30.05 -13.65
C GLN A 286 -8.69 -30.94 -13.84
N GLU A 287 -7.83 -30.65 -14.83
CA GLU A 287 -6.59 -31.39 -15.05
C GLU A 287 -5.67 -31.33 -13.82
N LYS A 288 -5.59 -30.20 -13.13
CA LYS A 288 -4.80 -30.09 -11.89
C LYS A 288 -5.38 -30.89 -10.74
N ILE A 289 -6.71 -30.96 -10.63
CA ILE A 289 -7.40 -31.77 -9.62
C ILE A 289 -7.15 -33.25 -9.91
N ASP A 290 -7.33 -33.68 -11.16
CA ASP A 290 -7.14 -35.07 -11.58
C ASP A 290 -5.70 -35.56 -11.35
N ASN A 291 -4.73 -34.66 -11.43
CA ASN A 291 -3.31 -34.93 -11.15
C ASN A 291 -2.88 -34.67 -9.70
N SER A 292 -3.79 -34.22 -8.82
CA SER A 292 -3.47 -33.93 -7.43
C SER A 292 -3.55 -35.17 -6.54
N ASN A 293 -2.61 -35.29 -5.61
CA ASN A 293 -2.63 -36.35 -4.60
C ASN A 293 -3.46 -35.99 -3.36
N ILE A 294 -3.90 -34.73 -3.24
CA ILE A 294 -4.55 -34.22 -2.03
C ILE A 294 -5.93 -33.59 -2.29
N ALA A 295 -6.25 -33.24 -3.54
CA ALA A 295 -7.50 -32.58 -3.90
C ALA A 295 -8.28 -33.45 -4.89
N ASP A 296 -9.57 -33.65 -4.63
CA ASP A 296 -10.47 -34.50 -5.41
C ASP A 296 -11.82 -33.83 -5.72
N LYS A 297 -12.00 -32.57 -5.30
CA LYS A 297 -13.23 -31.79 -5.45
C LYS A 297 -12.98 -30.52 -6.24
N TRP A 298 -14.05 -29.99 -6.83
CA TRP A 298 -14.02 -28.65 -7.41
C TRP A 298 -13.78 -27.60 -6.32
N PRO A 299 -13.04 -26.50 -6.58
CA PRO A 299 -12.71 -25.53 -5.54
C PRO A 299 -13.92 -24.74 -5.05
N GLU A 300 -14.05 -24.59 -3.72
CA GLU A 300 -15.11 -23.79 -3.08
C GLU A 300 -14.72 -22.30 -2.94
N TYR A 301 -13.42 -22.03 -2.96
CA TYR A 301 -12.83 -20.72 -2.71
C TYR A 301 -11.61 -20.49 -3.59
N ALA A 302 -11.50 -19.30 -4.16
CA ALA A 302 -10.33 -18.88 -4.90
C ALA A 302 -9.76 -17.56 -4.37
N VAL A 303 -8.44 -17.48 -4.23
CA VAL A 303 -7.73 -16.25 -3.85
C VAL A 303 -6.69 -15.86 -4.89
N VAL A 304 -6.77 -14.60 -5.34
CA VAL A 304 -5.87 -13.99 -6.33
C VAL A 304 -5.29 -12.70 -5.77
N THR A 305 -3.97 -12.52 -5.86
CA THR A 305 -3.32 -11.27 -5.47
C THR A 305 -3.48 -10.24 -6.59
N ASN A 306 -4.17 -9.12 -6.34
CA ASN A 306 -4.37 -8.08 -7.36
C ASN A 306 -4.19 -6.68 -6.76
N SER A 307 -3.20 -5.88 -7.16
CA SER A 307 -2.15 -6.17 -8.14
C SER A 307 -1.10 -7.15 -7.62
N THR A 308 -0.22 -7.63 -8.50
CA THR A 308 1.07 -8.16 -8.07
C THR A 308 1.87 -7.07 -7.33
N TYR A 309 2.91 -7.49 -6.60
CA TYR A 309 3.79 -6.57 -5.88
C TYR A 309 4.45 -5.53 -6.80
N ASP A 310 4.83 -5.94 -8.00
CA ASP A 310 5.48 -5.09 -9.02
C ASP A 310 4.47 -4.25 -9.84
N GLY A 311 3.19 -4.26 -9.49
CA GLY A 311 2.17 -3.40 -10.10
C GLY A 311 1.47 -3.97 -11.33
N ILE A 312 1.46 -5.30 -11.51
CA ILE A 312 0.65 -5.92 -12.56
C ILE A 312 -0.78 -6.10 -12.07
N LEU A 313 -1.69 -5.36 -12.69
CA LEU A 313 -3.13 -5.36 -12.47
C LEU A 313 -3.80 -6.36 -13.42
N TYR A 314 -4.79 -7.07 -12.90
CA TYR A 314 -5.64 -7.97 -13.68
C TYR A 314 -6.92 -7.28 -14.14
N ASN A 315 -7.48 -7.73 -15.26
CA ASN A 315 -8.89 -7.49 -15.56
C ASN A 315 -9.75 -8.37 -14.65
N THR A 316 -10.33 -7.77 -13.61
CA THR A 316 -11.07 -8.48 -12.56
C THR A 316 -12.41 -9.02 -13.06
N ASP A 317 -13.02 -8.35 -14.05
CA ASP A 317 -14.25 -8.84 -14.68
C ASP A 317 -13.99 -10.12 -15.49
N THR A 318 -12.85 -10.18 -16.19
CA THR A 318 -12.44 -11.41 -16.90
C THR A 318 -12.27 -12.57 -15.94
N ILE A 319 -11.57 -12.37 -14.80
CA ILE A 319 -11.41 -13.42 -13.78
C ILE A 319 -12.77 -13.89 -13.27
N HIS A 320 -13.65 -12.97 -12.86
CA HIS A 320 -14.98 -13.32 -12.35
C HIS A 320 -15.86 -14.02 -13.40
N ASN A 321 -15.74 -13.67 -14.67
CA ASN A 321 -16.53 -14.28 -15.73
C ASN A 321 -16.07 -15.69 -16.06
N GLU A 322 -14.76 -15.95 -16.05
CA GLU A 322 -14.18 -17.23 -16.50
C GLU A 322 -14.03 -18.24 -15.37
N LEU A 323 -13.75 -17.77 -14.16
CA LEU A 323 -13.56 -18.64 -13.01
C LEU A 323 -14.91 -19.06 -12.42
N ASP A 324 -15.23 -20.34 -12.56
CA ASP A 324 -16.45 -20.96 -12.04
C ASP A 324 -16.31 -21.35 -10.56
N VAL A 325 -15.97 -20.38 -9.71
CA VAL A 325 -15.87 -20.55 -8.24
C VAL A 325 -16.72 -19.50 -7.58
N LYS A 326 -17.60 -19.91 -6.65
CA LYS A 326 -18.61 -19.02 -6.05
C LYS A 326 -17.99 -17.95 -5.15
N LYS A 327 -16.93 -18.27 -4.39
CA LYS A 327 -16.28 -17.35 -3.44
C LYS A 327 -14.94 -16.91 -4.01
N LEU A 328 -14.88 -15.67 -4.51
CA LEU A 328 -13.66 -15.08 -5.08
C LEU A 328 -13.10 -14.03 -4.14
N HIS A 329 -11.84 -14.19 -3.76
CA HIS A 329 -11.12 -13.26 -2.92
C HIS A 329 -9.97 -12.62 -3.69
N PHE A 330 -10.02 -11.29 -3.81
CA PHE A 330 -8.93 -10.50 -4.33
C PHE A 330 -8.14 -9.91 -3.17
N ASP A 331 -6.91 -10.39 -2.97
CA ASP A 331 -5.98 -9.77 -2.02
C ASP A 331 -5.42 -8.48 -2.67
N SER A 332 -6.12 -7.38 -2.40
CA SER A 332 -5.84 -6.04 -2.92
C SER A 332 -5.07 -5.17 -1.94
N ALA A 333 -4.20 -5.78 -1.12
CA ALA A 333 -3.39 -5.05 -0.16
C ALA A 333 -2.59 -3.88 -0.77
N TRP A 334 -2.23 -3.98 -2.05
CA TRP A 334 -1.37 -3.04 -2.76
C TRP A 334 -2.10 -2.05 -3.66
N ILE A 335 -3.43 -2.07 -3.74
CA ILE A 335 -4.21 -1.15 -4.60
C ILE A 335 -5.46 -0.58 -3.93
N PRO A 336 -5.41 -0.15 -2.65
CA PRO A 336 -6.59 0.37 -1.93
C PRO A 336 -7.19 1.65 -2.55
N TYR A 337 -6.50 2.26 -3.51
CA TYR A 337 -6.94 3.47 -4.20
C TYR A 337 -7.67 3.21 -5.53
N ALA A 338 -7.67 1.97 -6.04
CA ALA A 338 -8.06 1.70 -7.43
C ALA A 338 -9.48 2.20 -7.77
N ILE A 339 -10.42 2.10 -6.84
CA ILE A 339 -11.82 2.51 -7.04
C ILE A 339 -12.01 4.02 -7.31
N PHE A 340 -11.02 4.85 -6.96
CA PHE A 340 -11.11 6.32 -7.00
C PHE A 340 -10.57 6.95 -8.29
N HIS A 341 -10.01 6.18 -9.22
CA HIS A 341 -9.46 6.73 -10.46
C HIS A 341 -9.85 5.93 -11.72
N PRO A 342 -10.30 6.58 -12.82
CA PRO A 342 -10.82 5.90 -14.01
C PRO A 342 -9.83 4.96 -14.72
N ILE A 343 -8.52 5.17 -14.60
CA ILE A 343 -7.52 4.30 -15.27
C ILE A 343 -7.57 2.85 -14.74
N TYR A 344 -8.05 2.68 -13.51
CA TYR A 344 -8.21 1.37 -12.87
C TYR A 344 -9.58 0.74 -13.14
N LYS A 345 -10.35 1.28 -14.09
CA LYS A 345 -11.60 0.66 -14.54
C LYS A 345 -11.34 -0.80 -14.94
N HIS A 346 -12.17 -1.70 -14.44
CA HIS A 346 -12.11 -3.16 -14.60
C HIS A 346 -10.89 -3.83 -13.92
N LYS A 347 -10.21 -3.14 -13.00
CA LYS A 347 -8.96 -3.63 -12.35
C LYS A 347 -9.05 -3.77 -10.83
N THR A 348 -10.25 -3.65 -10.27
CA THR A 348 -10.54 -3.79 -8.83
C THR A 348 -11.83 -4.58 -8.66
N ALA A 349 -11.87 -5.44 -7.65
CA ALA A 349 -13.01 -6.31 -7.40
C ALA A 349 -14.25 -5.51 -6.97
N MET A 350 -14.05 -4.32 -6.38
CA MET A 350 -15.14 -3.41 -6.05
C MET A 350 -15.85 -2.78 -7.26
N GLN A 351 -15.43 -3.07 -8.49
CA GLN A 351 -16.19 -2.76 -9.71
C GLN A 351 -16.94 -3.95 -10.30
N ILE A 352 -16.69 -5.17 -9.80
CA ILE A 352 -17.42 -6.36 -10.21
C ILE A 352 -18.88 -6.22 -9.75
N ASN A 353 -19.79 -6.66 -10.62
CA ASN A 353 -21.15 -7.01 -10.27
C ASN A 353 -21.22 -8.54 -10.12
N PRO A 354 -21.36 -9.07 -8.89
CA PRO A 354 -21.36 -10.51 -8.65
C PRO A 354 -22.47 -11.22 -9.44
N LYS A 355 -22.18 -12.42 -9.95
CA LYS A 355 -23.21 -13.36 -10.43
C LYS A 355 -24.09 -13.79 -9.25
N PRO A 356 -25.34 -14.26 -9.49
CA PRO A 356 -26.15 -14.87 -8.42
C PRO A 356 -25.37 -15.97 -7.68
N GLU A 357 -25.53 -16.06 -6.36
CA GLU A 357 -24.82 -16.99 -5.46
C GLU A 357 -23.30 -16.80 -5.37
N HIS A 358 -22.71 -15.83 -6.08
CA HIS A 358 -21.29 -15.50 -5.93
C HIS A 358 -21.08 -14.50 -4.81
N ILE A 359 -19.91 -14.60 -4.17
CA ILE A 359 -19.40 -13.66 -3.18
C ILE A 359 -18.04 -13.17 -3.64
N ILE A 360 -17.87 -11.86 -3.68
CA ILE A 360 -16.61 -11.19 -4.02
C ILE A 360 -16.07 -10.52 -2.77
N PHE A 361 -14.85 -10.88 -2.39
CA PHE A 361 -14.10 -10.26 -1.31
C PHE A 361 -12.95 -9.44 -1.86
N GLU A 362 -12.73 -8.26 -1.28
CA GLU A 362 -11.52 -7.48 -1.50
C GLU A 362 -10.92 -7.08 -0.16
N THR A 363 -9.70 -7.55 0.13
CA THR A 363 -8.97 -7.13 1.33
C THR A 363 -7.92 -6.10 1.00
N GLN A 364 -7.85 -5.03 1.79
CA GLN A 364 -6.99 -3.89 1.50
C GLN A 364 -6.15 -3.51 2.73
N SER A 365 -4.85 -3.27 2.53
CA SER A 365 -3.99 -2.71 3.57
C SER A 365 -4.04 -1.18 3.47
N THR A 366 -4.98 -0.59 4.20
CA THR A 366 -5.20 0.86 4.20
C THR A 366 -3.90 1.64 4.46
N HIS A 367 -3.07 1.17 5.39
CA HIS A 367 -1.81 1.82 5.79
C HIS A 367 -0.66 1.72 4.78
N LYS A 368 -0.78 0.91 3.71
CA LYS A 368 0.30 0.78 2.72
C LYS A 368 0.31 1.95 1.75
N LEU A 369 -0.85 2.30 1.20
CA LEU A 369 -0.98 3.21 0.07
C LEU A 369 -2.07 4.27 0.19
N LEU A 370 -2.95 4.13 1.19
CA LEU A 370 -3.71 5.26 1.72
C LEU A 370 -2.99 5.79 2.97
N ALA A 371 -3.64 6.70 3.71
CA ALA A 371 -3.10 7.27 4.93
C ALA A 371 -3.83 6.72 6.16
N ALA A 372 -3.27 5.68 6.79
CA ALA A 372 -3.79 5.11 8.04
C ALA A 372 -2.64 4.56 8.91
N PHE A 373 -2.89 4.31 10.20
CA PHE A 373 -1.89 3.69 11.06
C PHE A 373 -1.60 2.24 10.65
N SER A 374 -0.39 1.77 10.93
CA SER A 374 -0.05 0.37 10.73
C SER A 374 -1.07 -0.54 11.41
N GLN A 375 -1.29 -1.71 10.82
CA GLN A 375 -2.38 -2.65 11.15
C GLN A 375 -3.78 -2.26 10.69
N SER A 376 -4.04 -1.01 10.25
CA SER A 376 -5.31 -0.68 9.60
C SER A 376 -5.49 -1.45 8.29
N SER A 377 -6.63 -2.13 8.17
CA SER A 377 -7.05 -2.88 6.99
C SER A 377 -8.56 -2.79 6.83
N MET A 378 -9.02 -2.90 5.59
CA MET A 378 -10.44 -3.00 5.25
C MET A 378 -10.70 -4.35 4.59
N LEU A 379 -11.88 -4.92 4.86
CA LEU A 379 -12.44 -6.06 4.15
C LEU A 379 -13.74 -5.60 3.50
N HIS A 380 -13.79 -5.62 2.18
CA HIS A 380 -14.96 -5.26 1.38
C HIS A 380 -15.63 -6.49 0.78
N ILE A 381 -16.95 -6.49 0.72
CA ILE A 381 -17.76 -7.65 0.32
C ILE A 381 -18.87 -7.20 -0.63
N LYS A 382 -19.15 -8.04 -1.63
CA LYS A 382 -20.32 -7.97 -2.49
C LYS A 382 -20.88 -9.36 -2.77
N GLY A 383 -22.19 -9.47 -2.94
CA GLY A 383 -22.88 -10.68 -3.36
C GLY A 383 -23.61 -11.39 -2.22
N ASP A 384 -23.83 -12.69 -2.37
CA ASP A 384 -24.72 -13.45 -1.49
C ASP A 384 -23.98 -14.09 -0.31
N TYR A 385 -23.76 -13.32 0.76
CA TYR A 385 -23.05 -13.76 1.97
C TYR A 385 -23.97 -13.86 3.20
N ASN A 386 -23.67 -14.81 4.08
CA ASN A 386 -24.25 -14.91 5.42
C ASN A 386 -23.50 -14.01 6.41
N GLU A 387 -24.15 -12.94 6.87
CA GLU A 387 -23.59 -11.95 7.83
C GLU A 387 -23.27 -12.57 9.20
N GLU A 388 -24.10 -13.48 9.72
CA GLU A 388 -23.87 -14.07 11.05
C GLU A 388 -22.59 -14.93 11.06
N VAL A 389 -22.41 -15.78 10.06
CA VAL A 389 -21.21 -16.63 9.93
C VAL A 389 -19.96 -15.78 9.65
N LEU A 390 -20.11 -14.70 8.87
CA LEU A 390 -19.02 -13.77 8.62
C LEU A 390 -18.59 -13.07 9.91
N ASN A 391 -19.55 -12.64 10.74
CA ASN A 391 -19.25 -11.99 12.01
C ASN A 391 -18.53 -12.95 12.98
N GLU A 392 -18.93 -14.23 13.05
CA GLU A 392 -18.19 -15.23 13.83
C GLU A 392 -16.74 -15.35 13.35
N ALA A 393 -16.52 -15.41 12.03
CA ALA A 393 -15.17 -15.43 11.45
C ALA A 393 -14.36 -14.16 11.77
N TYR A 394 -15.02 -13.00 11.77
CA TYR A 394 -14.43 -11.71 12.13
C TYR A 394 -14.04 -11.64 13.61
N MET A 395 -14.95 -12.01 14.51
CA MET A 395 -14.73 -12.01 15.96
C MET A 395 -13.64 -12.99 16.39
N MET A 396 -13.52 -14.15 15.73
CA MET A 396 -12.45 -15.12 16.01
C MET A 396 -11.04 -14.54 15.87
N HIS A 397 -10.87 -13.46 15.08
CA HIS A 397 -9.57 -12.88 14.77
C HIS A 397 -9.40 -11.44 15.26
N THR A 398 -10.42 -10.86 15.88
CA THR A 398 -10.41 -9.47 16.31
C THR A 398 -10.31 -9.41 17.84
N SER A 399 -9.41 -8.56 18.35
CA SER A 399 -9.28 -8.34 19.79
C SER A 399 -10.59 -7.81 20.38
N THR A 400 -10.99 -8.28 21.57
CA THR A 400 -12.10 -7.73 22.35
C THR A 400 -11.80 -6.34 22.92
N SER A 401 -10.59 -5.84 22.73
CA SER A 401 -10.17 -4.47 23.06
C SER A 401 -9.38 -3.90 21.87
N PRO A 402 -10.06 -3.51 20.78
CA PRO A 402 -9.39 -2.93 19.63
C PRO A 402 -8.90 -1.52 19.95
N PHE A 403 -7.75 -1.14 19.40
CA PHE A 403 -7.19 0.19 19.61
C PHE A 403 -7.91 1.20 18.70
N TYR A 404 -8.79 2.02 19.29
CA TYR A 404 -9.67 2.93 18.56
C TYR A 404 -8.95 3.93 17.63
N PRO A 405 -7.71 4.40 17.93
CA PRO A 405 -6.96 5.21 16.97
C PRO A 405 -6.66 4.49 15.63
N ILE A 406 -6.48 3.17 15.62
CA ILE A 406 -6.36 2.40 14.37
C ILE A 406 -7.71 2.44 13.62
N VAL A 407 -8.82 2.21 14.33
CA VAL A 407 -10.18 2.24 13.76
C VAL A 407 -10.48 3.60 13.13
N SER A 408 -10.25 4.69 13.87
CA SER A 408 -10.48 6.06 13.38
C SER A 408 -9.56 6.41 12.22
N SER A 409 -8.31 5.95 12.22
CA SER A 409 -7.41 6.18 11.08
C SER A 409 -7.86 5.46 9.81
N THR A 410 -8.50 4.28 9.95
CA THR A 410 -9.09 3.54 8.84
C THR A 410 -10.29 4.29 8.25
N GLU A 411 -11.19 4.78 9.10
CA GLU A 411 -12.33 5.60 8.68
C GLU A 411 -11.88 6.93 8.06
N MET A 412 -10.88 7.59 8.65
CA MET A 412 -10.31 8.82 8.13
C MET A 412 -9.68 8.62 6.74
N ALA A 413 -9.03 7.48 6.50
CA ALA A 413 -8.53 7.15 5.17
C ALA A 413 -9.67 7.09 4.14
N ALA A 414 -10.85 6.57 4.51
CA ALA A 414 -12.01 6.62 3.62
C ALA A 414 -12.51 8.06 3.41
N ALA A 415 -12.55 8.87 4.46
CA ALA A 415 -12.97 10.27 4.35
C ALA A 415 -12.07 11.10 3.43
N MET A 416 -10.75 10.86 3.49
CA MET A 416 -9.79 11.48 2.56
C MET A 416 -10.03 11.10 1.09
N MET A 417 -10.63 9.93 0.84
CA MET A 417 -10.88 9.42 -0.51
C MET A 417 -12.30 9.72 -1.02
N GLU A 418 -13.17 10.33 -0.21
CA GLU A 418 -14.55 10.64 -0.61
C GLU A 418 -14.58 11.72 -1.71
N GLY A 419 -15.36 11.47 -2.77
CA GLY A 419 -15.67 12.46 -3.80
C GLY A 419 -14.48 12.87 -4.68
N GLU A 420 -14.51 14.12 -5.16
CA GLU A 420 -13.47 14.65 -6.07
C GLU A 420 -12.09 14.76 -5.40
N GLN A 421 -12.04 14.90 -4.08
CA GLN A 421 -10.77 14.97 -3.35
C GLN A 421 -9.97 13.68 -3.48
N GLY A 422 -10.62 12.52 -3.31
CA GLY A 422 -9.97 11.24 -3.53
C GLY A 422 -9.44 11.07 -4.95
N TYR A 423 -10.22 11.46 -5.95
CA TYR A 423 -9.77 11.47 -7.35
C TYR A 423 -8.51 12.34 -7.52
N ASN A 424 -8.54 13.59 -7.04
CA ASN A 424 -7.45 14.55 -7.19
C ASN A 424 -6.17 14.10 -6.48
N LEU A 425 -6.28 13.49 -5.30
CA LEU A 425 -5.13 12.93 -4.57
C LEU A 425 -4.41 11.83 -5.36
N ILE A 426 -5.19 10.93 -5.98
CA ILE A 426 -4.64 9.84 -6.80
C ILE A 426 -4.14 10.35 -8.14
N ASP A 427 -4.85 11.28 -8.79
CA ASP A 427 -4.42 11.88 -10.05
C ASP A 427 -3.08 12.61 -9.89
N LYS A 428 -2.91 13.40 -8.82
CA LYS A 428 -1.62 14.04 -8.47
C LYS A 428 -0.51 13.00 -8.28
N THR A 429 -0.80 11.89 -7.61
CA THR A 429 0.19 10.80 -7.39
C THR A 429 0.58 10.14 -8.71
N ILE A 430 -0.38 9.89 -9.61
CA ILE A 430 -0.16 9.32 -10.94
C ILE A 430 0.67 10.28 -11.80
N ASN A 431 0.34 11.57 -11.83
CA ASN A 431 1.10 12.59 -12.55
C ASN A 431 2.55 12.62 -12.07
N LEU A 432 2.76 12.65 -10.76
CA LEU A 432 4.10 12.65 -10.18
C LEU A 432 4.91 11.40 -10.56
N ALA A 433 4.26 10.23 -10.62
CA ALA A 433 4.90 8.99 -11.05
C ALA A 433 5.25 9.02 -12.55
N ILE A 434 4.35 9.49 -13.41
CA ILE A 434 4.60 9.63 -14.85
C ILE A 434 5.72 10.65 -15.12
N ASP A 435 5.70 11.80 -14.45
CA ASP A 435 6.74 12.83 -14.55
C ASP A 435 8.13 12.25 -14.19
N PHE A 436 8.20 11.49 -13.09
CA PHE A 436 9.45 10.85 -12.68
C PHE A 436 9.95 9.84 -13.73
N ARG A 437 9.04 9.03 -14.28
CA ARG A 437 9.37 8.06 -15.34
C ARG A 437 9.93 8.75 -16.58
N GLN A 438 9.27 9.82 -17.03
CA GLN A 438 9.69 10.60 -18.20
C GLN A 438 11.05 11.26 -17.96
N GLU A 439 11.28 11.84 -16.77
CA GLU A 439 12.56 12.47 -16.45
C GLU A 439 13.70 11.43 -16.40
N LEU A 440 13.47 10.23 -15.85
CA LEU A 440 14.51 9.19 -15.83
C LEU A 440 14.87 8.72 -17.25
N VAL A 441 13.88 8.53 -18.13
CA VAL A 441 14.10 8.17 -19.55
C VAL A 441 14.84 9.28 -20.29
N LYS A 442 14.48 10.54 -20.03
CA LYS A 442 15.18 11.70 -20.60
C LYS A 442 16.65 11.72 -20.16
N LEU A 443 16.92 11.62 -18.86
CA LEU A 443 18.28 11.60 -18.32
C LEU A 443 19.09 10.43 -18.86
N LYS A 444 18.48 9.26 -19.05
CA LYS A 444 19.14 8.12 -19.73
C LYS A 444 19.58 8.47 -21.15
N SER A 445 18.77 9.21 -21.91
CA SER A 445 19.11 9.60 -23.29
C SER A 445 20.16 10.71 -23.37
N GLU A 446 20.29 11.53 -22.33
CA GLU A 446 21.28 12.61 -22.22
C GLU A 446 22.59 12.16 -21.55
N ALA A 447 22.57 11.02 -20.84
CA ALA A 447 23.72 10.52 -20.11
C ALA A 447 24.86 10.03 -21.02
N ASN A 448 26.10 10.32 -20.61
CA ASN A 448 27.28 9.69 -21.21
C ASN A 448 27.44 8.27 -20.68
N GLY A 449 27.33 7.27 -21.58
CA GLY A 449 27.48 5.85 -21.24
C GLY A 449 26.20 5.24 -20.66
N TRP A 450 26.34 4.41 -19.64
CA TRP A 450 25.20 3.72 -19.02
C TRP A 450 24.41 4.67 -18.10
N PHE A 451 23.10 4.43 -17.97
CA PHE A 451 22.25 5.03 -16.95
C PHE A 451 21.16 4.04 -16.55
N PHE A 452 20.41 4.36 -15.50
CA PHE A 452 19.22 3.62 -15.10
C PHE A 452 18.13 3.71 -16.17
N ASP A 453 17.28 2.68 -16.23
CA ASP A 453 16.11 2.63 -17.10
C ASP A 453 14.84 2.43 -16.29
N VAL A 454 13.68 2.52 -16.93
CA VAL A 454 12.40 2.21 -16.28
C VAL A 454 11.76 1.03 -16.98
N TRP A 455 11.24 0.08 -16.20
CA TRP A 455 10.42 -1.00 -16.72
C TRP A 455 9.00 -0.50 -17.05
N GLN A 456 8.78 -0.16 -18.33
CA GLN A 456 7.54 0.42 -18.85
C GLN A 456 7.49 0.34 -20.39
N PRO A 457 6.35 0.66 -21.03
CA PRO A 457 6.29 0.85 -22.47
C PRO A 457 7.16 2.01 -22.98
N ASP A 458 7.57 1.94 -24.26
CA ASP A 458 8.37 2.99 -24.90
C ASP A 458 7.66 4.35 -24.93
N ASN A 459 6.32 4.35 -25.02
CA ASN A 459 5.51 5.56 -24.99
C ASN A 459 4.55 5.55 -23.80
N ILE A 460 4.74 6.49 -22.88
CA ILE A 460 3.89 6.73 -21.72
C ILE A 460 3.25 8.13 -21.74
N SER A 461 3.05 8.72 -22.94
CA SER A 461 2.44 10.04 -23.09
C SER A 461 1.01 10.11 -22.56
N ASN A 462 0.30 8.98 -22.59
CA ASN A 462 -1.07 8.87 -22.09
C ASN A 462 -1.07 8.38 -20.64
N LYS A 463 -1.91 9.04 -19.83
CA LYS A 463 -2.21 8.65 -18.46
C LYS A 463 -3.17 7.46 -18.47
N GLU A 464 -2.62 6.26 -18.30
CA GLU A 464 -3.39 5.02 -18.21
C GLU A 464 -2.65 3.97 -17.38
N ALA A 465 -3.34 2.89 -17.04
CA ALA A 465 -2.68 1.65 -16.63
C ALA A 465 -2.33 0.88 -17.93
N TRP A 466 -1.06 0.85 -18.29
CA TRP A 466 -0.62 0.43 -19.62
C TRP A 466 -0.77 -1.07 -19.82
N LEU A 467 -1.51 -1.49 -20.85
CA LEU A 467 -1.72 -2.91 -21.16
C LEU A 467 -0.41 -3.60 -21.54
N LEU A 468 -0.22 -4.82 -21.06
CA LEU A 468 0.89 -5.67 -21.50
C LEU A 468 0.45 -6.40 -22.78
N ARG A 469 0.96 -5.97 -23.93
CA ARG A 469 0.59 -6.55 -25.23
C ARG A 469 1.64 -7.55 -25.69
N ASN A 470 1.21 -8.72 -26.20
CA ASN A 470 2.12 -9.75 -26.71
C ASN A 470 3.12 -9.26 -27.79
N ALA A 471 2.75 -8.24 -28.57
CA ALA A 471 3.64 -7.64 -29.57
C ALA A 471 4.79 -6.80 -28.98
N GLU A 472 4.68 -6.39 -27.71
CA GLU A 472 5.63 -5.54 -27.02
C GLU A 472 6.67 -6.36 -26.25
N LYS A 473 7.92 -5.92 -26.24
CA LYS A 473 9.04 -6.66 -25.61
C LYS A 473 9.48 -6.11 -24.26
N TRP A 474 9.11 -4.86 -23.93
CA TRP A 474 9.59 -4.17 -22.73
C TRP A 474 9.29 -4.94 -21.44
N HIS A 475 8.14 -5.64 -21.38
CA HIS A 475 7.73 -6.36 -20.19
C HIS A 475 8.46 -7.69 -19.97
N GLY A 476 9.07 -8.27 -21.00
CA GLY A 476 9.85 -9.52 -20.91
C GLY A 476 9.03 -10.81 -20.70
N PHE A 477 7.72 -10.74 -20.42
CA PHE A 477 6.84 -11.92 -20.39
C PHE A 477 6.59 -12.53 -21.78
N LYS A 478 6.45 -13.85 -21.84
CA LYS A 478 6.12 -14.61 -23.07
C LYS A 478 4.62 -14.95 -23.09
N ASN A 479 3.99 -14.86 -24.27
CA ASN A 479 2.59 -15.24 -24.49
C ASN A 479 1.59 -14.52 -23.57
N VAL A 480 1.68 -13.18 -23.50
CA VAL A 480 0.76 -12.40 -22.67
C VAL A 480 -0.62 -12.28 -23.32
N ASP A 481 -1.67 -12.45 -22.50
CA ASP A 481 -3.06 -12.17 -22.86
C ASP A 481 -3.28 -10.65 -22.97
N GLY A 482 -3.33 -10.13 -24.20
CA GLY A 482 -3.11 -8.71 -24.51
C GLY A 482 -4.12 -7.69 -23.97
N ASP A 483 -5.28 -8.12 -23.46
CA ASP A 483 -6.33 -7.28 -22.86
C ASP A 483 -6.57 -7.60 -21.38
N PHE A 484 -5.71 -8.42 -20.78
CA PHE A 484 -5.93 -8.99 -19.45
C PHE A 484 -5.04 -8.38 -18.36
N LEU A 485 -3.78 -8.09 -18.68
CA LEU A 485 -2.80 -7.56 -17.73
C LEU A 485 -2.42 -6.11 -18.05
N SER A 486 -2.21 -5.30 -17.02
CA SER A 486 -1.75 -3.91 -17.17
C SER A 486 -0.76 -3.51 -16.08
N LEU A 487 0.08 -2.53 -16.37
CA LEU A 487 1.04 -1.95 -15.43
C LEU A 487 0.46 -0.71 -14.74
N ASP A 488 0.51 -0.71 -13.41
CA ASP A 488 0.16 0.43 -12.58
C ASP A 488 1.22 1.55 -12.70
N PRO A 489 0.84 2.79 -13.08
CA PRO A 489 1.77 3.90 -13.19
C PRO A 489 2.51 4.25 -11.89
N ILE A 490 1.95 4.02 -10.71
CA ILE A 490 2.55 4.44 -9.44
C ILE A 490 3.53 3.41 -8.84
N LYS A 491 3.67 2.24 -9.50
CA LYS A 491 4.65 1.19 -9.16
C LYS A 491 5.85 1.31 -10.09
N ILE A 492 6.87 2.03 -9.67
CA ILE A 492 8.00 2.37 -10.54
C ILE A 492 9.13 1.38 -10.31
N THR A 493 9.35 0.51 -11.28
CA THR A 493 10.49 -0.41 -11.30
C THR A 493 11.62 0.22 -12.13
N ILE A 494 12.69 0.63 -11.46
CA ILE A 494 13.92 1.10 -12.08
C ILE A 494 14.78 -0.12 -12.42
N LEU A 495 15.31 -0.17 -13.64
CA LEU A 495 16.22 -1.23 -14.09
C LEU A 495 17.66 -0.73 -14.07
N THR A 496 18.56 -1.61 -13.62
CA THR A 496 20.00 -1.40 -13.70
C THR A 496 20.58 -2.20 -14.87
N PRO A 497 21.72 -1.79 -15.46
CA PRO A 497 22.35 -2.55 -16.53
C PRO A 497 22.74 -3.97 -16.09
N GLY A 498 22.60 -4.95 -16.98
CA GLY A 498 23.09 -6.31 -16.75
C GLY A 498 22.23 -7.40 -17.38
N ILE A 499 20.97 -7.11 -17.69
CA ILE A 499 20.10 -7.96 -18.50
C ILE A 499 19.64 -7.16 -19.73
N LYS A 500 19.65 -7.80 -20.90
CA LYS A 500 19.06 -7.26 -22.13
C LYS A 500 18.51 -8.40 -22.97
N ASP A 501 17.33 -8.23 -23.53
CA ASP A 501 16.66 -9.25 -24.35
C ASP A 501 16.50 -10.63 -23.66
N ASN A 502 16.42 -10.64 -22.33
CA ASN A 502 16.40 -11.81 -21.43
C ASN A 502 17.74 -12.51 -21.20
N ASP A 503 18.84 -11.99 -21.73
CA ASP A 503 20.18 -12.53 -21.53
C ASP A 503 21.02 -11.67 -20.58
N VAL A 504 21.82 -12.31 -19.72
CA VAL A 504 22.82 -11.62 -18.90
C VAL A 504 23.92 -11.09 -19.82
N GLN A 505 24.24 -9.81 -19.68
CA GLN A 505 25.28 -9.15 -20.48
C GLN A 505 26.68 -9.47 -19.94
N ASP A 506 27.72 -9.01 -20.64
CA ASP A 506 29.11 -9.15 -20.16
C ASP A 506 29.46 -8.18 -19.02
N TRP A 507 28.69 -7.11 -18.90
CA TRP A 507 28.86 -6.09 -17.89
C TRP A 507 27.50 -5.69 -17.31
N GLY A 508 27.46 -5.45 -16.00
CA GLY A 508 26.25 -5.03 -15.31
C GLY A 508 26.53 -4.41 -13.95
N VAL A 509 25.51 -3.73 -13.44
CA VAL A 509 25.47 -3.12 -12.12
C VAL A 509 24.34 -3.78 -11.35
N PRO A 510 24.62 -4.76 -10.47
CA PRO A 510 23.60 -5.39 -9.65
C PRO A 510 22.82 -4.38 -8.81
N ALA A 511 21.51 -4.55 -8.72
CA ALA A 511 20.63 -3.60 -8.05
C ALA A 511 20.91 -3.51 -6.55
N ASP A 512 21.34 -4.59 -5.90
CA ASP A 512 21.66 -4.58 -4.46
C ASP A 512 22.81 -3.62 -4.11
N VAL A 513 23.77 -3.42 -5.04
CA VAL A 513 24.86 -2.44 -4.87
C VAL A 513 24.29 -1.03 -4.86
N VAL A 514 23.31 -0.77 -5.73
CA VAL A 514 22.60 0.52 -5.81
C VAL A 514 21.70 0.71 -4.58
N ALA A 515 20.98 -0.34 -4.15
CA ALA A 515 20.11 -0.30 -2.99
C ALA A 515 20.88 0.06 -1.71
N LYS A 516 22.06 -0.54 -1.50
CA LYS A 516 22.94 -0.15 -0.38
C LYS A 516 23.38 1.30 -0.47
N PHE A 517 23.71 1.81 -1.64
CA PHE A 517 24.07 3.22 -1.79
C PHE A 517 22.90 4.18 -1.52
N LEU A 518 21.69 3.79 -1.91
CA LEU A 518 20.47 4.54 -1.62
C LEU A 518 20.20 4.58 -0.11
N ASP A 519 20.46 3.48 0.61
CA ASP A 519 20.34 3.40 2.06
C ASP A 519 21.30 4.37 2.78
N GLU A 520 22.56 4.49 2.32
CA GLU A 520 23.54 5.49 2.82
C GLU A 520 23.08 6.95 2.61
N HIS A 521 22.03 7.15 1.81
CA HIS A 521 21.42 8.45 1.52
C HIS A 521 19.98 8.53 2.02
N ASP A 522 19.59 7.70 3.00
CA ASP A 522 18.24 7.65 3.60
C ASP A 522 17.13 7.51 2.55
N ILE A 523 17.35 6.66 1.54
CA ILE A 523 16.36 6.29 0.53
C ILE A 523 16.13 4.78 0.62
N VAL A 524 14.98 4.42 1.18
CA VAL A 524 14.57 3.02 1.32
C VAL A 524 13.97 2.54 -0.01
N VAL A 525 14.52 1.44 -0.52
CA VAL A 525 13.97 0.71 -1.66
C VAL A 525 12.90 -0.25 -1.14
N GLU A 526 11.75 -0.30 -1.79
CA GLU A 526 10.64 -1.19 -1.38
C GLU A 526 11.00 -2.66 -1.62
N LYS A 527 11.57 -2.96 -2.79
CA LYS A 527 12.09 -4.27 -3.16
C LYS A 527 13.27 -4.12 -4.12
N SER A 528 14.35 -4.84 -3.86
CA SER A 528 15.39 -5.10 -4.84
C SER A 528 15.22 -6.49 -5.46
N GLY A 529 15.44 -6.58 -6.76
CA GLY A 529 15.76 -7.81 -7.46
C GLY A 529 17.20 -7.73 -7.98
N PRO A 530 17.65 -8.72 -8.77
CA PRO A 530 19.04 -8.75 -9.23
C PRO A 530 19.46 -7.51 -10.06
N TYR A 531 18.55 -7.00 -10.91
CA TYR A 531 18.76 -5.83 -11.77
C TYR A 531 17.56 -4.88 -11.78
N SER A 532 16.77 -4.89 -10.70
CA SER A 532 15.55 -4.08 -10.58
C SER A 532 15.38 -3.52 -9.17
N LEU A 533 14.86 -2.30 -9.08
CA LEU A 533 14.54 -1.60 -7.83
C LEU A 533 13.11 -1.08 -7.93
N LEU A 534 12.22 -1.54 -7.04
CA LEU A 534 10.86 -1.04 -6.97
C LEU A 534 10.76 0.16 -6.02
N PHE A 535 10.09 1.20 -6.50
CA PHE A 535 9.68 2.35 -5.72
C PHE A 535 8.16 2.54 -5.81
N ILE A 536 7.56 2.85 -4.67
CA ILE A 536 6.13 3.12 -4.59
C ILE A 536 5.92 4.63 -4.49
N PHE A 537 5.15 5.16 -5.43
CA PHE A 537 4.63 6.52 -5.35
C PHE A 537 3.27 6.43 -4.65
N SER A 538 3.17 7.03 -3.46
CA SER A 538 1.97 7.02 -2.61
C SER A 538 1.46 8.44 -2.40
N LEU A 539 0.33 8.58 -1.69
CA LEU A 539 -0.21 9.88 -1.28
C LEU A 539 0.80 10.76 -0.52
N GLY A 540 1.78 10.15 0.15
CA GLY A 540 2.84 10.86 0.90
C GLY A 540 4.10 11.17 0.09
N THR A 541 4.13 10.84 -1.20
CA THR A 541 5.26 11.12 -2.10
C THR A 541 5.15 12.54 -2.63
N THR A 542 6.25 13.30 -2.57
CA THR A 542 6.31 14.69 -3.03
C THR A 542 7.30 14.83 -4.19
N LYS A 543 7.16 15.91 -4.97
CA LYS A 543 8.13 16.25 -6.03
C LYS A 543 9.56 16.40 -5.51
N ALA A 544 9.74 16.93 -4.31
CA ALA A 544 11.06 17.03 -3.69
C ALA A 544 11.68 15.64 -3.43
N LYS A 545 10.88 14.67 -2.96
CA LYS A 545 11.34 13.28 -2.77
C LYS A 545 11.72 12.61 -4.10
N SER A 546 10.92 12.81 -5.16
CA SER A 546 11.21 12.22 -6.46
C SER A 546 12.48 12.80 -7.10
N VAL A 547 12.68 14.11 -7.03
CA VAL A 547 13.92 14.77 -7.51
C VAL A 547 15.14 14.36 -6.68
N ARG A 548 14.98 14.19 -5.35
CA ARG A 548 16.07 13.66 -4.49
C ARG A 548 16.52 12.28 -4.96
N LEU A 549 15.59 11.37 -5.27
CA LEU A 549 15.91 10.05 -5.79
C LEU A 549 16.73 10.14 -7.09
N ILE A 550 16.28 10.95 -8.06
CA ILE A 550 17.04 11.19 -9.31
C ILE A 550 18.45 11.71 -9.01
N SER A 551 18.58 12.69 -8.12
CA SER A 551 19.87 13.27 -7.75
C SER A 551 20.82 12.24 -7.15
N VAL A 552 20.34 11.37 -6.26
CA VAL A 552 21.14 10.30 -5.64
C VAL A 552 21.51 9.22 -6.66
N LEU A 553 20.61 8.84 -7.57
CA LEU A 553 20.92 7.92 -8.67
C LEU A 553 22.02 8.49 -9.58
N ASN A 554 21.96 9.77 -9.91
CA ASN A 554 23.03 10.42 -10.68
C ASN A 554 24.36 10.46 -9.91
N LYS A 555 24.32 10.71 -8.60
CA LYS A 555 25.51 10.64 -7.72
C LYS A 555 26.09 9.23 -7.67
N PHE A 556 25.26 8.20 -7.59
CA PHE A 556 25.70 6.80 -7.68
C PHE A 556 26.48 6.58 -8.97
N LYS A 557 25.89 6.94 -10.12
CA LYS A 557 26.56 6.79 -11.41
C LYS A 557 27.92 7.51 -11.43
N GLN A 558 27.98 8.76 -10.99
CA GLN A 558 29.24 9.51 -10.97
C GLN A 558 30.31 8.78 -10.15
N MET A 559 29.98 8.37 -8.92
CA MET A 559 30.93 7.70 -8.03
C MET A 559 31.30 6.30 -8.54
N TYR A 560 30.38 5.62 -9.22
CA TYR A 560 30.60 4.35 -9.89
C TYR A 560 31.57 4.51 -11.06
N ASP A 561 31.38 5.52 -11.91
CA ASP A 561 32.26 5.80 -13.06
C ASP A 561 33.67 6.26 -12.60
N GLU A 562 33.77 6.96 -11.46
CA GLU A 562 35.04 7.30 -10.79
C GLU A 562 35.71 6.09 -10.09
N ASN A 563 35.04 4.92 -10.09
CA ASN A 563 35.44 3.69 -9.40
C ASN A 563 35.84 3.94 -7.93
N THR A 564 34.95 4.59 -7.18
CA THR A 564 35.21 5.03 -5.80
C THR A 564 35.47 3.86 -4.84
N LEU A 565 36.30 4.09 -3.81
CA LEU A 565 36.53 3.14 -2.71
C LEU A 565 35.25 2.83 -1.94
N ILE A 566 35.08 1.57 -1.51
CA ILE A 566 33.93 1.14 -0.72
C ILE A 566 33.83 1.92 0.60
N GLU A 567 34.94 2.18 1.29
CA GLU A 567 35.00 3.01 2.51
C GLU A 567 34.31 4.38 2.35
N LYS A 568 34.44 4.99 1.17
CA LYS A 568 33.85 6.31 0.87
C LYS A 568 32.43 6.21 0.32
N MET A 569 32.15 5.19 -0.49
CA MET A 569 30.88 5.07 -1.21
C MET A 569 29.79 4.36 -0.40
N LEU A 570 30.18 3.36 0.40
CA LEU A 570 29.32 2.50 1.22
C LEU A 570 29.96 2.30 2.61
N PRO A 571 30.07 3.36 3.44
CA PRO A 571 30.73 3.30 4.75
C PRO A 571 30.09 2.31 5.72
N THR A 572 28.76 2.12 5.67
CA THR A 572 28.05 1.15 6.50
C THR A 572 28.44 -0.28 6.11
N LEU A 573 28.50 -0.58 4.81
CA LEU A 573 29.00 -1.86 4.30
C LEU A 573 30.47 -2.09 4.69
N TYR A 574 31.32 -1.07 4.56
CA TYR A 574 32.73 -1.15 4.97
C TYR A 574 32.85 -1.50 6.46
N ALA A 575 31.99 -0.95 7.32
CA ALA A 575 31.98 -1.22 8.75
C ALA A 575 31.57 -2.66 9.11
N GLU A 576 30.86 -3.39 8.24
CA GLU A 576 30.49 -4.79 8.47
C GLU A 576 31.71 -5.72 8.46
N ASP A 577 32.62 -5.53 7.50
CA ASP A 577 33.92 -6.21 7.48
C ASP A 577 35.02 -5.31 6.87
N PRO A 578 35.66 -4.46 7.70
CA PRO A 578 36.69 -3.54 7.23
C PRO A 578 37.89 -4.25 6.60
N LYS A 579 38.21 -5.48 7.05
CA LYS A 579 39.33 -6.25 6.51
C LYS A 579 39.03 -6.76 5.11
N PHE A 580 37.79 -7.18 4.87
CA PHE A 580 37.36 -7.65 3.55
C PHE A 580 37.26 -6.51 2.53
N TYR A 581 36.81 -5.33 2.96
CA TYR A 581 36.57 -4.19 2.08
C TYR A 581 37.74 -3.20 1.96
N ASP A 582 38.83 -3.40 2.70
CA ASP A 582 40.02 -2.54 2.64
C ASP A 582 40.59 -2.47 1.21
N GLY A 583 40.79 -1.25 0.71
CA GLY A 583 41.28 -0.98 -0.64
C GLY A 583 40.34 -1.36 -1.80
N LYS A 584 39.19 -2.01 -1.54
CA LYS A 584 38.24 -2.41 -2.59
C LYS A 584 37.47 -1.24 -3.16
N ARG A 585 37.13 -1.34 -4.44
CA ARG A 585 36.38 -0.32 -5.18
C ARG A 585 35.03 -0.84 -5.65
N ILE A 586 34.11 0.07 -5.91
CA ILE A 586 32.72 -0.28 -6.24
C ILE A 586 32.58 -1.15 -7.50
N GLN A 587 33.38 -0.90 -8.55
CA GLN A 587 33.31 -1.71 -9.77
C GLN A 587 33.78 -3.15 -9.51
N GLU A 588 34.77 -3.35 -8.64
CA GLU A 588 35.24 -4.70 -8.26
C GLU A 588 34.13 -5.51 -7.58
N ILE A 589 33.37 -4.89 -6.66
CA ILE A 589 32.24 -5.54 -5.98
C ILE A 589 31.11 -5.83 -6.97
N SER A 590 30.80 -4.87 -7.84
CA SER A 590 29.78 -5.01 -8.88
C SER A 590 30.11 -6.14 -9.86
N GLU A 591 31.36 -6.21 -10.31
CA GLU A 591 31.86 -7.25 -11.23
C GLU A 591 31.84 -8.63 -10.59
N GLN A 592 32.28 -8.78 -9.32
CA GLN A 592 32.23 -10.05 -8.61
C GLN A 592 30.80 -10.59 -8.52
N LEU A 593 29.85 -9.72 -8.15
CA LEU A 593 28.45 -10.11 -8.02
C LEU A 593 27.81 -10.38 -9.40
N HIS A 594 28.08 -9.54 -10.40
CA HIS A 594 27.59 -9.73 -11.77
C HIS A 594 28.11 -11.04 -12.39
N GLN A 595 29.41 -11.32 -12.26
CA GLN A 595 30.03 -12.53 -12.79
C GLN A 595 29.45 -13.77 -12.12
N TYR A 596 29.23 -13.74 -10.80
CA TYR A 596 28.60 -14.85 -10.11
C TYR A 596 27.16 -15.11 -10.59
N MET A 597 26.35 -14.07 -10.77
CA MET A 597 25.00 -14.21 -11.34
C MET A 597 25.01 -14.77 -12.76
N LYS A 598 26.02 -14.39 -13.56
CA LYS A 598 26.22 -14.90 -14.92
C LYS A 598 26.59 -16.39 -14.91
N ASP A 599 27.55 -16.78 -14.08
CA ASP A 599 27.99 -18.17 -13.92
C ASP A 599 26.86 -19.08 -13.41
N ALA A 600 26.00 -18.55 -12.52
CA ALA A 600 24.82 -19.22 -12.03
C ALA A 600 23.66 -19.28 -13.04
N ASN A 601 23.78 -18.64 -14.22
CA ASN A 601 22.72 -18.50 -15.22
C ASN A 601 21.42 -17.95 -14.61
N LEU A 602 21.53 -16.77 -13.98
CA LEU A 602 20.44 -16.14 -13.24
C LEU A 602 19.09 -16.08 -13.99
N PRO A 603 18.98 -15.67 -15.27
CA PRO A 603 17.69 -15.61 -15.94
C PRO A 603 16.99 -16.97 -16.02
N ASN A 604 17.77 -18.04 -16.25
CA ASN A 604 17.25 -19.39 -16.24
C ASN A 604 16.76 -19.80 -14.85
N LEU A 605 17.53 -19.50 -13.80
CA LEU A 605 17.11 -19.72 -12.40
C LEU A 605 15.82 -18.93 -12.09
N MET A 606 15.76 -17.65 -12.43
CA MET A 606 14.58 -16.79 -12.18
C MET A 606 13.34 -17.26 -12.92
N TYR A 607 13.48 -17.70 -14.16
CA TYR A 607 12.36 -18.16 -14.96
C TYR A 607 11.84 -19.52 -14.48
N HIS A 608 12.74 -20.47 -14.21
CA HIS A 608 12.34 -21.85 -13.92
C HIS A 608 12.04 -22.12 -12.44
N ALA A 609 12.73 -21.47 -11.49
CA ALA A 609 12.49 -21.65 -10.04
C ALA A 609 11.08 -21.24 -9.59
N PHE A 610 10.35 -20.50 -10.42
CA PHE A 610 9.00 -20.07 -10.09
C PHE A 610 7.93 -20.55 -11.09
N ASN A 611 8.35 -21.25 -12.15
CA ASN A 611 7.44 -21.85 -13.12
C ASN A 611 7.21 -23.35 -12.85
N VAL A 612 8.19 -24.00 -12.20
CA VAL A 612 8.04 -25.38 -11.71
C VAL A 612 7.56 -25.34 -10.27
N LEU A 613 6.60 -26.22 -9.93
CA LEU A 613 6.12 -26.38 -8.57
C LEU A 613 6.83 -27.59 -7.92
N PRO A 614 7.23 -27.49 -6.64
CA PRO A 614 7.57 -28.65 -5.84
C PRO A 614 6.44 -29.69 -5.82
N GLU A 615 6.78 -30.95 -5.56
CA GLU A 615 5.77 -32.00 -5.40
C GLU A 615 5.02 -31.83 -4.08
N GLN A 616 3.70 -31.75 -4.15
CA GLN A 616 2.86 -31.63 -2.97
C GLN A 616 2.56 -33.01 -2.36
N LYS A 617 3.27 -33.36 -1.27
CA LYS A 617 3.07 -34.64 -0.55
C LYS A 617 2.00 -34.55 0.53
N LEU A 618 1.92 -33.41 1.20
CA LEU A 618 0.92 -33.10 2.21
C LEU A 618 0.40 -31.69 1.97
N ASN A 619 -0.82 -31.42 2.41
CA ASN A 619 -1.26 -30.04 2.52
C ASN A 619 -0.51 -29.32 3.68
N PRO A 620 -0.48 -27.97 3.69
CA PRO A 620 0.25 -27.22 4.70
C PRO A 620 -0.21 -27.48 6.14
N HIS A 621 -1.52 -27.71 6.35
CA HIS A 621 -2.07 -28.05 7.66
C HIS A 621 -1.44 -29.32 8.23
N ARG A 622 -1.45 -30.42 7.47
CA ARG A 622 -0.92 -31.72 7.93
C ARG A 622 0.59 -31.68 8.15
N ALA A 623 1.33 -30.95 7.32
CA ALA A 623 2.76 -30.71 7.55
C ALA A 623 2.98 -29.94 8.86
N PHE A 624 2.18 -28.90 9.12
CA PHE A 624 2.24 -28.15 10.36
C PHE A 624 1.86 -29.01 11.59
N GLN A 625 0.86 -29.90 11.49
CA GLN A 625 0.54 -30.84 12.57
C GLN A 625 1.70 -31.78 12.91
N LYS A 626 2.47 -32.24 11.92
CA LYS A 626 3.69 -33.03 12.15
C LYS A 626 4.80 -32.20 12.80
N LEU A 627 4.98 -30.94 12.37
CA LEU A 627 5.90 -29.99 12.99
C LEU A 627 5.57 -29.78 14.49
N LEU A 628 4.29 -29.55 14.83
CA LEU A 628 3.83 -29.37 16.22
C LEU A 628 4.10 -30.59 17.10
N LYS A 629 4.03 -31.79 16.52
CA LYS A 629 4.33 -33.05 17.22
C LYS A 629 5.84 -33.35 17.31
N GLY A 630 6.70 -32.46 16.82
CA GLY A 630 8.14 -32.66 16.81
C GLY A 630 8.62 -33.75 15.84
N LYS A 631 7.78 -34.18 14.88
CA LYS A 631 8.11 -35.21 13.87
C LYS A 631 8.93 -34.61 12.72
N VAL A 632 10.02 -33.94 13.07
CA VAL A 632 10.89 -33.21 12.15
C VAL A 632 12.35 -33.41 12.51
N LYS A 633 13.21 -33.37 11.51
CA LYS A 633 14.67 -33.30 11.66
C LYS A 633 15.19 -32.04 10.99
N LYS A 634 16.36 -31.56 11.43
CA LYS A 634 17.07 -30.46 10.78
C LYS A 634 18.07 -31.04 9.77
N VAL A 635 18.07 -30.50 8.56
CA VAL A 635 19.05 -30.82 7.50
C VAL A 635 19.64 -29.53 6.94
N PRO A 636 20.88 -29.52 6.44
CA PRO A 636 21.40 -28.41 5.65
C PRO A 636 20.47 -28.09 4.48
N LEU A 637 20.36 -26.82 4.09
CA LEU A 637 19.54 -26.40 2.96
C LEU A 637 19.93 -27.13 1.65
N ALA A 638 21.23 -27.40 1.47
CA ALA A 638 21.74 -28.18 0.34
C ALA A 638 21.21 -29.63 0.29
N ASP A 639 20.72 -30.17 1.41
CA ASP A 639 20.32 -31.57 1.56
C ASP A 639 18.78 -31.75 1.52
N ILE A 640 18.01 -30.72 1.15
CA ILE A 640 16.53 -30.81 1.11
C ILE A 640 15.98 -31.63 -0.05
N TYR A 641 16.84 -32.00 -1.00
CA TYR A 641 16.44 -32.84 -2.14
C TYR A 641 15.76 -34.11 -1.64
N GLU A 642 14.59 -34.42 -2.18
CA GLU A 642 13.71 -35.54 -1.80
C GLU A 642 13.22 -35.52 -0.33
N HIS A 643 13.40 -34.43 0.41
CA HIS A 643 12.81 -34.27 1.75
C HIS A 643 11.53 -33.42 1.70
N ILE A 644 10.54 -33.77 2.52
CA ILE A 644 9.32 -32.97 2.68
C ILE A 644 9.60 -31.81 3.65
N CYS A 645 9.48 -30.57 3.17
CA CYS A 645 9.69 -29.39 3.99
C CYS A 645 8.60 -29.22 5.04
N ALA A 646 8.99 -29.00 6.30
CA ALA A 646 8.04 -28.82 7.41
C ALA A 646 7.62 -27.34 7.60
N VAL A 647 8.36 -26.42 6.99
CA VAL A 647 8.18 -24.98 7.09
C VAL A 647 8.16 -24.37 5.69
N MET A 648 7.53 -23.20 5.55
CA MET A 648 7.60 -22.44 4.31
C MET A 648 9.03 -21.90 4.09
N VAL A 649 9.45 -21.81 2.84
CA VAL A 649 10.71 -21.19 2.42
C VAL A 649 10.39 -20.03 1.49
N LEU A 650 10.85 -18.84 1.85
CA LEU A 650 10.62 -17.62 1.07
C LEU A 650 11.84 -16.68 1.16
N PRO A 651 12.44 -16.29 0.03
CA PRO A 651 13.38 -15.17 -0.04
C PRO A 651 12.67 -13.84 0.22
N TYR A 652 13.34 -12.93 0.93
CA TYR A 652 12.83 -11.60 1.27
C TYR A 652 13.84 -10.49 0.92
N PRO A 653 13.38 -9.38 0.30
CA PRO A 653 12.04 -9.11 -0.22
C PRO A 653 11.73 -9.88 -1.53
N PRO A 654 10.44 -10.08 -1.92
CA PRO A 654 9.21 -9.54 -1.30
C PRO A 654 8.50 -10.52 -0.36
N GLY A 655 9.05 -11.72 -0.11
CA GLY A 655 8.48 -12.68 0.81
C GLY A 655 7.39 -13.58 0.25
N ILE A 656 7.55 -14.01 -1.00
CA ILE A 656 6.66 -14.98 -1.65
C ILE A 656 7.24 -16.38 -1.44
N PRO A 657 6.45 -17.35 -0.95
CA PRO A 657 6.92 -18.72 -0.78
C PRO A 657 7.32 -19.37 -2.10
N VAL A 658 8.54 -19.90 -2.13
CA VAL A 658 9.00 -20.81 -3.19
C VAL A 658 8.67 -22.27 -2.86
N ILE A 659 8.68 -22.60 -1.56
CA ILE A 659 8.31 -23.92 -1.04
C ILE A 659 7.31 -23.71 0.10
N PHE A 660 6.17 -24.40 0.06
CA PHE A 660 5.17 -24.43 1.12
C PHE A 660 5.40 -25.62 2.05
N PRO A 661 4.93 -25.58 3.31
CA PRO A 661 4.96 -26.75 4.18
C PRO A 661 4.22 -27.93 3.52
N GLY A 662 4.82 -29.12 3.58
CA GLY A 662 4.26 -30.34 2.97
C GLY A 662 4.72 -30.61 1.54
N GLU A 663 5.50 -29.70 0.96
CA GLU A 663 6.09 -29.87 -0.37
C GLU A 663 7.49 -30.48 -0.33
N ARG A 664 7.84 -31.16 -1.42
CA ARG A 664 9.12 -31.84 -1.61
C ARG A 664 9.79 -31.37 -2.90
N VAL A 665 11.05 -30.99 -2.80
CA VAL A 665 11.88 -30.69 -3.98
C VAL A 665 12.33 -32.00 -4.60
N THR A 666 12.05 -32.18 -5.88
CA THR A 666 12.34 -33.39 -6.68
C THR A 666 13.32 -33.06 -7.81
N ALA A 667 13.64 -34.04 -8.65
CA ALA A 667 14.46 -33.82 -9.84
C ALA A 667 13.89 -32.73 -10.78
N GLU A 668 12.57 -32.66 -10.93
CA GLU A 668 11.90 -31.68 -11.80
C GLU A 668 11.96 -30.26 -11.23
N SER A 669 11.87 -30.12 -9.90
CA SER A 669 11.86 -28.84 -9.19
C SER A 669 13.21 -28.45 -8.60
N LYS A 670 14.30 -29.17 -8.94
CA LYS A 670 15.65 -28.96 -8.40
C LYS A 670 16.16 -27.53 -8.59
N VAL A 671 15.74 -26.86 -9.65
CA VAL A 671 16.08 -25.46 -9.93
C VAL A 671 15.70 -24.50 -8.79
N ILE A 672 14.70 -24.83 -7.97
CA ILE A 672 14.31 -24.06 -6.78
C ILE A 672 15.42 -24.12 -5.73
N LEU A 673 15.99 -25.31 -5.50
CA LEU A 673 17.12 -25.50 -4.61
C LEU A 673 18.37 -24.78 -5.15
N ASP A 674 18.65 -24.91 -6.45
CA ASP A 674 19.79 -24.23 -7.08
C ASP A 674 19.69 -22.70 -6.91
N PHE A 675 18.48 -22.14 -7.04
CA PHE A 675 18.22 -20.73 -6.77
C PHE A 675 18.47 -20.36 -5.30
N LEU A 676 17.97 -21.14 -4.34
CA LEU A 676 18.17 -20.88 -2.91
C LEU A 676 19.65 -20.97 -2.49
N LEU A 677 20.39 -21.94 -3.04
CA LEU A 677 21.83 -22.08 -2.80
C LEU A 677 22.62 -20.94 -3.46
N MET A 678 22.17 -20.45 -4.62
CA MET A 678 22.76 -19.27 -5.24
C MET A 678 22.66 -18.06 -4.30
N LEU A 679 21.48 -17.82 -3.70
CA LEU A 679 21.27 -16.73 -2.74
C LEU A 679 22.13 -16.89 -1.47
N GLU A 680 22.19 -18.09 -0.89
CA GLU A 680 23.06 -18.39 0.27
C GLU A 680 24.53 -18.09 -0.04
N LYS A 681 24.97 -18.42 -1.26
CA LYS A 681 26.36 -18.24 -1.68
C LYS A 681 26.75 -16.77 -1.83
N ILE A 682 25.84 -15.91 -2.31
CA ILE A 682 26.10 -14.46 -2.45
C ILE A 682 26.54 -13.86 -1.12
N GLY A 683 25.77 -14.09 -0.04
CA GLY A 683 26.11 -13.59 1.29
C GLY A 683 27.44 -14.13 1.82
N SER A 684 27.77 -15.40 1.52
CA SER A 684 29.08 -15.97 1.90
C SER A 684 30.26 -15.39 1.13
N MET A 685 30.03 -14.89 -0.09
CA MET A 685 31.06 -14.35 -0.98
C MET A 685 31.32 -12.86 -0.71
N LEU A 686 30.26 -12.11 -0.41
CA LEU A 686 30.27 -10.67 -0.18
C LEU A 686 29.53 -10.37 1.13
N PRO A 687 30.26 -10.21 2.26
CA PRO A 687 29.66 -9.88 3.55
C PRO A 687 28.71 -8.67 3.45
N GLY A 688 27.48 -8.81 3.93
CA GLY A 688 26.47 -7.75 3.87
C GLY A 688 25.56 -7.81 2.65
N PHE A 689 25.84 -8.66 1.66
CA PHE A 689 24.90 -8.96 0.56
C PHE A 689 24.07 -10.22 0.83
N ASP A 690 23.93 -10.61 2.09
CA ASP A 690 23.08 -11.73 2.47
C ASP A 690 21.62 -11.47 2.08
N THR A 691 21.03 -12.41 1.33
CA THR A 691 19.59 -12.44 1.14
C THR A 691 18.94 -13.09 2.35
N ASP A 692 17.91 -12.46 2.91
CA ASP A 692 17.12 -13.08 3.95
C ASP A 692 16.23 -14.17 3.34
N ILE A 693 16.36 -15.40 3.82
CA ILE A 693 15.55 -16.54 3.38
C ILE A 693 14.82 -17.04 4.63
N HIS A 694 13.54 -16.68 4.78
CA HIS A 694 12.79 -17.17 5.92
C HIS A 694 12.49 -18.65 5.77
N GLY A 695 12.51 -19.37 6.90
CA GLY A 695 12.31 -20.81 6.97
C GLY A 695 13.59 -21.51 7.44
N PRO A 696 14.66 -21.50 6.63
CA PRO A 696 15.99 -21.91 7.07
C PRO A 696 16.54 -21.00 8.18
N GLU A 697 17.29 -21.58 9.11
CA GLU A 697 17.98 -20.90 10.21
C GLU A 697 19.50 -20.99 9.97
N ARG A 698 20.22 -19.87 10.07
CA ARG A 698 21.69 -19.89 9.97
C ARG A 698 22.32 -20.44 11.24
N ALA A 699 23.13 -21.49 11.09
CA ALA A 699 23.86 -22.10 12.20
C ALA A 699 25.23 -21.44 12.42
N LYS A 700 25.92 -21.83 13.52
CA LYS A 700 27.23 -21.27 13.90
C LYS A 700 28.34 -21.56 12.89
N ASP A 701 28.17 -22.56 12.03
CA ASP A 701 29.09 -22.90 10.95
C ASP A 701 28.87 -22.04 9.68
N GLY A 702 27.91 -21.10 9.73
CA GLY A 702 27.58 -20.19 8.63
C GLY A 702 26.58 -20.74 7.62
N LYS A 703 26.20 -22.03 7.72
CA LYS A 703 25.28 -22.68 6.78
C LYS A 703 23.82 -22.51 7.20
N LEU A 704 22.92 -22.52 6.22
CA LEU A 704 21.48 -22.56 6.46
C LEU A 704 20.99 -24.00 6.72
N TYR A 705 20.19 -24.17 7.77
CA TYR A 705 19.54 -25.43 8.13
C TYR A 705 18.03 -25.27 8.13
N ILE A 706 17.31 -26.26 7.61
CA ILE A 706 15.85 -26.25 7.52
C ILE A 706 15.25 -27.49 8.18
N LYS A 707 14.03 -27.32 8.72
CA LYS A 707 13.24 -28.42 9.28
C LYS A 707 12.49 -29.15 8.17
N VAL A 708 12.73 -30.45 8.06
CA VAL A 708 12.03 -31.37 7.16
C VAL A 708 11.32 -32.43 7.99
N LEU A 709 10.27 -33.04 7.44
CA LEU A 709 9.54 -34.11 8.11
C LEU A 709 10.45 -35.34 8.28
N ASP A 710 10.30 -36.03 9.40
CA ASP A 710 10.93 -37.33 9.60
C ASP A 710 10.07 -38.42 8.93
N GLU A 711 10.60 -39.08 7.92
CA GLU A 711 9.90 -40.12 7.14
C GLU A 711 10.15 -41.53 7.68
N GLN A 712 10.91 -41.67 8.78
CA GLN A 712 11.21 -42.97 9.40
C GLN A 712 10.11 -43.49 10.37
N GLU A 713 8.96 -42.80 10.46
CA GLU A 713 7.80 -43.19 11.29
C GLU A 713 6.46 -43.27 10.53
#